data_AF-A0A497ZVP2-F1
#
_entry.id   AF-A0A497ZVP2-F1
#
_cell.length_a   1.000
_cell.length_b   1.000
_cell.length_c   1.000
_cell.angle_alpha   90.00
_cell.angle_beta   90.00
_cell.angle_gamma   90.00
#
_symmetry.space_group_name_H-M   'P 1'
#
loop_
_entity.id
_entity.type
_entity.pdbx_description
1 polymer ?
#
loop_
_entity_poly.entity_id
_entity_poly.type
_entity_poly.pdbx_seq_one_letter_code
_entity_poly.pdbx_strand_id
1 'polypeptide(L)'
;MAYTDGDSLLVRIRIAFGASIAADPATWTWTDVTAWWHVNDDVTIGWGRSSGAEQPETSTLGLTLKNHDGRFTAGHPLSPYWPHVRKWTPISYDINLGDGGGWRNRFSGYVRKWPLTLPGASPLMALAKIEAVGVLGRFARGNPPELSPLRRTITATRPVAYWPGEDGQLASQAGSATAGGSALAVTGTVEFKPVADYVSFTGNTTIYGTTALADLKAGGSLSAQVPAAATAATAGGPWTVHVAALVSAPTLAADMIVCEWTTAGGTYTRWQLRVTTTSRTQVVAYTPAGVATTLIDLGNASGVYASYAVSASVVAGTVTVTMYRGATTAGATFGGTLGGVTLVTVNPTATTSTGDMPAGHIAVWPTATVPIRRESYLDAYGVRVTEALRSWRDEAAVDRMVRVAAEAGVSLATTPPPAAHVDRMGPQKPATLTTLLAECEAVDGGLLHEAGFGLGYLTRSDRYNPPVALTIDAAAGQLGTPFEPVDDDQTLRNRWTVERVDGSSAVAADAESIDLQGEIEASATLNLATDAPVPHHAAWRLRLTTVQEPRYPALSLNVAAHRELAAAWCACRPGSRLQVVNPPPQNVPGVVDQLISGATETFRGRRSWQVTLNVVPTSPWMIGEVGGEQRVAADGSTLAADLAEGGTSLLLSSTVANGPWTENPADMPLDIRVGGERVTATSIERSLVDTFSRTSISGWGGVWGDITSGSTSAATVNGAEGLIAVSGVNVEHHIVTDLGARTQDVRAWIRVPVTPTGAPINAGLLLRYVDPLTYIWADAQVGTDSSITLRLIKRLSGVVTVLGSVATGLTHATTVPLAIRAEVNGGLLRARVWPSNSPDPGIWQATAIDSALPTGTRAGIVARLMTGNTNGTVTVRVDNVSVQQPQLVTLSARGVGGVQRAWPAGTEVDVWQPAIVAL
;
A
#
# COMPACT_ATOMS: atom_id res chain seq x y z
N MET A 1 -0.85 13.23 41.18
CA MET A 1 0.43 12.78 41.76
C MET A 1 0.98 11.74 40.81
N ALA A 2 2.05 12.07 40.09
CA ALA A 2 2.69 11.15 39.15
C ALA A 2 3.24 9.93 39.89
N TYR A 3 3.24 8.79 39.20
CA TYR A 3 3.69 7.49 39.68
C TYR A 3 5.19 7.51 39.98
N THR A 4 5.54 7.66 41.26
CA THR A 4 6.92 7.71 41.76
C THR A 4 7.51 6.30 41.92
N ASP A 5 8.84 6.20 41.83
CA ASP A 5 9.55 4.92 41.97
C ASP A 5 9.24 4.23 43.30
N GLY A 6 8.85 2.96 43.23
CA GLY A 6 8.42 2.15 44.39
C GLY A 6 6.89 1.99 44.55
N ASP A 7 6.09 2.83 43.90
CA ASP A 7 4.62 2.75 43.95
C ASP A 7 4.07 1.56 43.15
N SER A 8 2.95 1.00 43.64
CA SER A 8 2.26 -0.11 42.98
C SER A 8 1.45 0.37 41.77
N LEU A 9 1.59 -0.29 40.63
CA LEU A 9 0.77 -0.07 39.44
C LEU A 9 -0.71 -0.18 39.80
N LEU A 10 -1.49 0.84 39.43
CA LEU A 10 -2.93 0.79 39.60
C LEU A 10 -3.52 -0.09 38.50
N VAL A 11 -4.09 -1.22 38.90
CA VAL A 11 -4.72 -2.21 38.02
C VAL A 11 -6.21 -2.23 38.30
N ARG A 12 -7.02 -2.42 37.26
CA ARG A 12 -8.45 -2.66 37.38
C ARG A 12 -8.88 -3.81 36.48
N ILE A 13 -9.49 -4.82 37.09
CA ILE A 13 -10.05 -5.99 36.41
C ILE A 13 -11.56 -5.92 36.49
N ARG A 14 -12.25 -5.90 35.34
CA ARG A 14 -13.70 -5.82 35.29
C ARG A 14 -14.30 -6.99 34.52
N ILE A 15 -15.41 -7.52 35.00
CA ILE A 15 -16.15 -8.62 34.36
C ILE A 15 -17.62 -8.21 34.22
N ALA A 16 -18.17 -8.39 33.02
CA ALA A 16 -19.56 -8.05 32.71
C ALA A 16 -20.48 -9.25 32.91
N PHE A 17 -20.77 -9.60 34.16
CA PHE A 17 -21.69 -10.70 34.48
C PHE A 17 -23.09 -10.40 33.93
N GLY A 18 -23.68 -11.39 33.25
CA GLY A 18 -25.04 -11.29 32.69
C GLY A 18 -25.11 -10.58 31.34
N ALA A 19 -24.00 -10.07 30.82
CA ALA A 19 -23.96 -9.42 29.51
C ALA A 19 -24.49 -10.33 28.39
N SER A 20 -25.28 -9.73 27.50
CA SER A 20 -25.60 -10.31 26.20
C SER A 20 -24.49 -9.95 25.22
N ILE A 21 -23.77 -10.96 24.75
CA ILE A 21 -22.68 -10.78 23.76
C ILE A 21 -23.18 -10.33 22.38
N ALA A 22 -24.50 -10.31 22.17
CA ALA A 22 -25.16 -9.81 20.97
C ALA A 22 -25.63 -8.35 21.11
N ALA A 23 -25.56 -7.80 22.33
CA ALA A 23 -25.83 -6.38 22.57
C ALA A 23 -24.53 -5.56 22.42
N ASP A 24 -24.69 -4.26 22.18
CA ASP A 24 -23.59 -3.32 22.13
C ASP A 24 -22.76 -3.37 23.44
N PRO A 25 -21.43 -3.58 23.38
CA PRO A 25 -20.55 -3.56 24.54
C PRO A 25 -20.69 -2.34 25.45
N ALA A 26 -21.10 -1.18 24.90
CA ALA A 26 -21.34 0.04 25.68
C ALA A 26 -22.51 -0.09 26.66
N THR A 27 -23.43 -1.03 26.44
CA THR A 27 -24.60 -1.28 27.31
C THR A 27 -24.32 -2.25 28.46
N TRP A 28 -23.15 -2.88 28.48
CA TRP A 28 -22.84 -3.88 29.50
C TRP A 28 -22.60 -3.25 30.87
N THR A 29 -23.12 -3.91 31.89
CA THR A 29 -22.84 -3.55 33.30
C THR A 29 -21.57 -4.26 33.75
N TRP A 30 -20.61 -3.48 34.25
CA TRP A 30 -19.29 -3.98 34.66
C TRP A 30 -19.17 -4.11 36.17
N THR A 31 -18.67 -5.27 36.63
CA THR A 31 -18.31 -5.50 38.04
C THR A 31 -16.80 -5.44 38.18
N ASP A 32 -16.30 -4.60 39.09
CA ASP A 32 -14.88 -4.58 39.46
C ASP A 32 -14.56 -5.76 40.38
N VAL A 33 -13.63 -6.61 39.94
CA VAL A 33 -13.18 -7.82 40.65
C VAL A 33 -11.73 -7.72 41.12
N THR A 34 -11.12 -6.54 41.05
CA THR A 34 -9.70 -6.31 41.35
C THR A 34 -9.31 -6.76 42.76
N ALA A 35 -10.23 -6.61 43.74
CA ALA A 35 -10.01 -7.07 45.12
C ALA A 35 -9.74 -8.59 45.22
N TRP A 36 -10.17 -9.36 44.22
CA TRP A 36 -10.01 -10.81 44.15
C TRP A 36 -8.78 -11.24 43.36
N TRP A 37 -8.00 -10.33 42.79
CA TRP A 37 -6.81 -10.69 42.04
C TRP A 37 -5.80 -11.44 42.93
N HIS A 38 -5.34 -12.60 42.45
CA HIS A 38 -4.23 -13.33 43.05
C HIS A 38 -2.90 -12.75 42.54
N VAL A 39 -2.40 -11.74 43.24
CA VAL A 39 -1.25 -10.90 42.84
C VAL A 39 0.07 -11.68 42.65
N ASN A 40 0.19 -12.88 43.23
CA ASN A 40 1.41 -13.70 43.11
C ASN A 40 1.52 -14.44 41.77
N ASP A 41 0.40 -14.61 41.05
CA ASP A 41 0.41 -15.20 39.72
C ASP A 41 0.57 -14.08 38.69
N ASP A 42 1.39 -14.34 37.67
CA ASP A 42 1.62 -13.39 36.59
C ASP A 42 0.33 -13.19 35.77
N VAL A 43 0.08 -11.95 35.35
CA VAL A 43 -0.90 -11.64 34.30
C VAL A 43 -0.17 -11.55 32.98
N THR A 44 -0.57 -12.35 32.00
CA THR A 44 0.03 -12.34 30.66
C THR A 44 -1.00 -11.88 29.65
N ILE A 45 -0.65 -10.88 28.84
CA ILE A 45 -1.46 -10.36 27.75
C ILE A 45 -0.66 -10.47 26.46
N GLY A 46 -1.16 -11.21 25.48
CA GLY A 46 -0.59 -11.25 24.13
C GLY A 46 -1.52 -10.57 23.13
N TRP A 47 -0.98 -9.79 22.19
CA TRP A 47 -1.76 -9.13 21.14
C TRP A 47 -0.93 -8.92 19.87
N GLY A 48 -1.61 -8.65 18.75
CA GLY A 48 -0.98 -8.52 17.44
C GLY A 48 -0.55 -9.87 16.88
N ARG A 49 0.53 -9.89 16.11
CA ARG A 49 1.06 -11.07 15.43
C ARG A 49 2.37 -11.56 16.04
N SER A 50 2.55 -12.87 16.09
CA SER A 50 3.83 -13.53 16.35
C SER A 50 4.84 -13.27 15.22
N SER A 51 6.13 -13.41 15.52
CA SER A 51 7.20 -13.22 14.52
C SER A 51 6.99 -14.19 13.33
N GLY A 52 6.83 -13.64 12.13
CA GLY A 52 6.63 -14.43 10.90
C GLY A 52 5.18 -14.84 10.61
N ALA A 53 4.20 -14.48 11.44
CA ALA A 53 2.80 -14.79 11.15
C ALA A 53 2.22 -13.93 10.02
N GLU A 54 1.70 -14.58 9.00
CA GLU A 54 1.06 -13.93 7.85
C GLU A 54 -0.42 -13.60 8.10
N GLN A 55 -1.06 -14.29 9.04
CA GLN A 55 -2.47 -14.15 9.36
C GLN A 55 -2.68 -13.42 10.70
N PRO A 56 -3.82 -12.72 10.87
CA PRO A 56 -4.20 -12.12 12.15
C PRO A 56 -4.34 -13.18 13.25
N GLU A 57 -3.73 -12.92 14.39
CA GLU A 57 -3.80 -13.80 15.56
C GLU A 57 -4.75 -13.24 16.63
N THR A 58 -5.21 -14.13 17.50
CA THR A 58 -6.11 -13.79 18.59
C THR A 58 -5.35 -13.25 19.78
N SER A 59 -5.76 -12.10 20.33
CA SER A 59 -5.22 -11.61 21.60
C SER A 59 -5.63 -12.51 22.75
N THR A 60 -4.75 -12.69 23.72
CA THR A 60 -4.95 -13.58 24.86
C THR A 60 -4.75 -12.85 26.17
N LEU A 61 -5.46 -13.31 27.21
CA LEU A 61 -5.28 -12.88 28.59
C LEU A 61 -5.26 -14.12 29.49
N GLY A 62 -4.22 -14.26 30.29
CA GLY A 62 -4.14 -15.18 31.43
C GLY A 62 -4.09 -14.39 32.73
N LEU A 63 -4.98 -14.68 33.69
CA LEU A 63 -4.90 -14.13 35.05
C LEU A 63 -5.53 -15.06 36.08
N THR A 64 -5.18 -14.90 37.35
CA THR A 64 -5.72 -15.72 38.44
C THR A 64 -6.54 -14.87 39.44
N LEU A 65 -7.74 -15.34 39.77
CA LEU A 65 -8.57 -14.76 40.85
C LEU A 65 -8.67 -15.72 42.04
N LYS A 66 -8.67 -15.16 43.25
CA LYS A 66 -8.98 -15.84 44.50
C LYS A 66 -10.44 -16.28 44.49
N ASN A 67 -10.69 -17.53 44.85
CA ASN A 67 -12.00 -18.16 44.73
C ASN A 67 -12.37 -19.00 45.98
N HIS A 68 -11.94 -18.58 47.16
CA HIS A 68 -12.11 -19.34 48.41
C HIS A 68 -13.58 -19.57 48.84
N ASP A 69 -14.50 -18.74 48.35
CA ASP A 69 -15.94 -18.85 48.59
C ASP A 69 -16.74 -19.36 47.37
N GLY A 70 -16.04 -19.79 46.31
CA GLY A 70 -16.66 -20.31 45.10
C GLY A 70 -17.32 -19.26 44.20
N ARG A 71 -17.11 -17.95 44.43
CA ARG A 71 -17.72 -16.87 43.63
C ARG A 71 -17.46 -16.94 42.12
N PHE A 72 -16.31 -17.47 41.70
CA PHE A 72 -15.90 -17.63 40.29
C PHE A 72 -16.01 -19.09 39.82
N THR A 73 -16.77 -19.93 40.54
CA THR A 73 -17.04 -21.30 40.16
C THR A 73 -18.30 -21.35 39.28
N ALA A 74 -18.15 -21.75 38.02
CA ALA A 74 -19.27 -21.97 37.12
C ALA A 74 -20.21 -23.04 37.68
N GLY A 75 -21.53 -22.82 37.64
CA GLY A 75 -22.51 -23.77 38.18
C GLY A 75 -22.79 -23.62 39.68
N HIS A 76 -22.06 -22.79 40.42
CA HIS A 76 -22.18 -22.71 41.88
C HIS A 76 -23.35 -21.79 42.30
N PRO A 77 -24.45 -22.32 42.88
CA PRO A 77 -25.65 -21.53 43.15
C PRO A 77 -25.48 -20.45 44.22
N LEU A 78 -24.49 -20.62 45.12
CA LEU A 78 -24.17 -19.63 46.16
C LEU A 78 -23.20 -18.54 45.67
N SER A 79 -22.74 -18.61 44.41
CA SER A 79 -21.94 -17.51 43.86
C SER A 79 -22.79 -16.22 43.82
N PRO A 80 -22.26 -15.07 44.24
CA PRO A 80 -22.93 -13.78 44.07
C PRO A 80 -23.14 -13.41 42.59
N TYR A 81 -22.43 -14.10 41.68
CA TYR A 81 -22.52 -13.91 40.24
C TYR A 81 -23.30 -15.04 39.57
N TRP A 82 -24.05 -15.87 40.31
CA TRP A 82 -24.92 -16.91 39.75
C TRP A 82 -26.08 -16.28 38.95
N PRO A 83 -26.46 -16.80 37.76
CA PRO A 83 -25.89 -17.90 36.97
C PRO A 83 -24.85 -17.46 35.92
N HIS A 84 -24.23 -16.31 36.13
CA HIS A 84 -23.48 -15.57 35.12
C HIS A 84 -21.97 -15.86 35.09
N VAL A 85 -21.45 -16.70 35.99
CA VAL A 85 -20.10 -17.28 35.82
C VAL A 85 -20.15 -18.34 34.73
N ARG A 86 -19.99 -17.90 33.48
CA ARG A 86 -20.09 -18.76 32.29
C ARG A 86 -19.01 -18.44 31.27
N LYS A 87 -18.81 -19.37 30.33
CA LYS A 87 -17.96 -19.15 29.15
C LYS A 87 -18.49 -17.94 28.36
N TRP A 88 -17.58 -17.23 27.69
CA TRP A 88 -17.85 -16.03 26.90
C TRP A 88 -18.33 -14.81 27.68
N THR A 89 -18.20 -14.82 29.02
CA THR A 89 -18.45 -13.62 29.82
C THR A 89 -17.38 -12.56 29.49
N PRO A 90 -17.76 -11.32 29.15
CA PRO A 90 -16.79 -10.28 28.82
C PRO A 90 -15.91 -9.91 30.01
N ILE A 91 -14.63 -9.67 29.75
CA ILE A 91 -13.61 -9.26 30.72
C ILE A 91 -12.75 -8.13 30.13
N SER A 92 -12.32 -7.23 31.01
CA SER A 92 -11.44 -6.11 30.68
C SER A 92 -10.32 -6.00 31.73
N TYR A 93 -9.10 -5.74 31.27
CA TYR A 93 -7.93 -5.45 32.09
C TYR A 93 -7.41 -4.05 31.73
N ASP A 94 -7.47 -3.15 32.71
CA ASP A 94 -7.03 -1.75 32.58
C ASP A 94 -5.92 -1.44 33.58
N ILE A 95 -5.06 -0.49 33.21
CA ILE A 95 -4.03 0.05 34.09
C ILE A 95 -4.14 1.57 34.18
N ASN A 96 -3.65 2.16 35.27
CA ASN A 96 -3.51 3.60 35.41
C ASN A 96 -2.09 3.92 35.88
N LEU A 97 -1.42 4.81 35.14
CA LEU A 97 -0.02 5.18 35.36
C LEU A 97 0.13 6.34 36.36
N GLY A 98 -0.94 6.79 37.03
CA GLY A 98 -0.89 7.91 37.99
C GLY A 98 -0.55 9.28 37.38
N ASP A 99 -0.37 9.35 36.06
CA ASP A 99 0.07 10.53 35.33
C ASP A 99 -1.05 11.52 34.97
N GLY A 100 -2.25 11.30 35.50
CA GLY A 100 -3.44 12.10 35.18
C GLY A 100 -4.15 11.68 33.88
N GLY A 101 -3.60 10.75 33.09
CA GLY A 101 -4.20 10.24 31.86
C GLY A 101 -5.35 9.24 32.06
N GLY A 102 -5.64 8.88 33.31
CA GLY A 102 -6.74 7.97 33.65
C GLY A 102 -6.45 6.49 33.35
N TRP A 103 -7.52 5.71 33.19
CA TRP A 103 -7.46 4.27 32.93
C TRP A 103 -7.20 3.99 31.44
N ARG A 104 -6.21 3.13 31.18
CA ARG A 104 -5.79 2.68 29.85
C ARG A 104 -6.08 1.20 29.71
N ASN A 105 -6.85 0.82 28.67
CA ASN A 105 -7.14 -0.58 28.41
C ASN A 105 -5.91 -1.30 27.87
N ARG A 106 -5.59 -2.48 28.42
CA ARG A 106 -4.57 -3.39 27.88
C ARG A 106 -5.17 -4.65 27.27
N PHE A 107 -6.35 -5.05 27.74
CA PHE A 107 -7.08 -6.17 27.16
C PHE A 107 -8.59 -5.98 27.29
N SER A 108 -9.30 -6.38 26.24
CA SER A 108 -10.75 -6.54 26.21
C SER A 108 -11.06 -7.83 25.47
N GLY A 109 -11.87 -8.71 26.06
CA GLY A 109 -12.16 -9.99 25.44
C GLY A 109 -13.14 -10.83 26.23
N TYR A 110 -13.19 -12.12 25.92
CA TYR A 110 -14.19 -13.04 26.43
C TYR A 110 -13.53 -14.20 27.18
N VAL A 111 -14.02 -14.49 28.38
CA VAL A 111 -13.49 -15.60 29.19
C VAL A 111 -13.79 -16.94 28.54
N ARG A 112 -12.75 -17.66 28.11
CA ARG A 112 -12.83 -18.96 27.45
C ARG A 112 -13.00 -20.10 28.47
N LYS A 113 -12.29 -20.02 29.60
CA LYS A 113 -12.30 -21.05 30.64
C LYS A 113 -12.26 -20.42 32.03
N TRP A 114 -12.96 -21.08 32.96
CA TRP A 114 -12.95 -20.81 34.40
C TRP A 114 -12.42 -22.04 35.17
N PRO A 115 -11.15 -22.45 34.95
CA PRO A 115 -10.61 -23.61 35.63
C PRO A 115 -10.47 -23.33 37.12
N LEU A 116 -10.94 -24.28 37.93
CA LEU A 116 -10.77 -24.28 39.36
C LEU A 116 -9.49 -25.05 39.72
N THR A 117 -8.64 -24.43 40.52
CA THR A 117 -7.47 -25.07 41.12
C THR A 117 -7.59 -25.03 42.64
N LEU A 118 -7.26 -26.14 43.29
CA LEU A 118 -7.24 -26.28 44.75
C LEU A 118 -5.80 -26.60 45.20
N PRO A 119 -4.90 -25.60 45.31
CA PRO A 119 -3.57 -25.79 45.88
C PRO A 119 -3.65 -26.53 47.21
N GLY A 120 -2.89 -27.63 47.33
CA GLY A 120 -2.89 -28.48 48.53
C GLY A 120 -4.25 -29.10 48.86
N ALA A 121 -5.16 -29.23 47.89
CA ALA A 121 -6.54 -29.68 48.08
C ALA A 121 -7.35 -28.86 49.09
N SER A 122 -6.95 -27.61 49.35
CA SER A 122 -7.60 -26.75 50.34
C SER A 122 -8.63 -25.81 49.69
N PRO A 123 -9.89 -25.79 50.17
CA PRO A 123 -10.90 -24.85 49.68
C PRO A 123 -10.54 -23.39 50.02
N LEU A 124 -9.82 -23.14 51.11
CA LEU A 124 -9.37 -21.81 51.51
C LEU A 124 -8.31 -21.22 50.55
N MET A 125 -7.64 -22.08 49.78
CA MET A 125 -6.64 -21.69 48.79
C MET A 125 -7.19 -21.78 47.36
N ALA A 126 -8.49 -21.98 47.17
CA ALA A 126 -9.08 -22.14 45.85
C ALA A 126 -8.81 -20.93 44.94
N LEU A 127 -8.40 -21.20 43.70
CA LEU A 127 -8.06 -20.23 42.66
C LEU A 127 -8.84 -20.51 41.37
N ALA A 128 -9.26 -19.44 40.68
CA ALA A 128 -9.81 -19.49 39.34
C ALA A 128 -8.78 -18.92 38.34
N LYS A 129 -8.18 -19.78 37.49
CA LYS A 129 -7.14 -19.38 36.52
C LYS A 129 -7.75 -19.02 35.17
N ILE A 130 -8.23 -17.79 35.05
CA ILE A 130 -8.97 -17.33 33.87
C ILE A 130 -8.07 -17.33 32.64
N GLU A 131 -8.57 -17.95 31.56
CA GLU A 131 -8.07 -17.78 30.19
C GLU A 131 -9.14 -17.02 29.39
N ALA A 132 -8.78 -15.90 28.78
CA ALA A 132 -9.65 -15.12 27.91
C ALA A 132 -9.01 -14.88 26.54
N VAL A 133 -9.85 -14.66 25.54
CA VAL A 133 -9.46 -14.42 24.15
C VAL A 133 -10.17 -13.19 23.60
N GLY A 134 -9.55 -12.50 22.64
CA GLY A 134 -10.18 -11.43 21.88
C GLY A 134 -11.30 -11.90 20.94
N VAL A 135 -11.80 -10.96 20.13
CA VAL A 135 -12.93 -11.15 19.23
C VAL A 135 -12.65 -12.12 18.06
N LEU A 136 -11.45 -12.15 17.50
CA LEU A 136 -11.00 -13.13 16.50
C LEU A 136 -11.04 -14.55 17.08
N GLY A 137 -10.67 -14.72 18.34
CA GLY A 137 -10.75 -16.00 19.04
C GLY A 137 -12.19 -16.51 19.23
N ARG A 138 -13.16 -15.58 19.23
CA ARG A 138 -14.59 -15.90 19.21
C ARG A 138 -15.05 -16.31 17.80
N PHE A 139 -14.55 -15.66 16.74
CA PHE A 139 -14.92 -16.01 15.35
C PHE A 139 -14.25 -17.29 14.85
N ALA A 140 -13.03 -17.56 15.29
CA ALA A 140 -12.30 -18.78 14.97
C ALA A 140 -12.92 -20.06 15.58
N ARG A 141 -14.02 -19.93 16.35
CA ARG A 141 -14.72 -21.05 16.97
C ARG A 141 -15.89 -21.51 16.11
N GLY A 142 -15.95 -22.82 15.91
CA GLY A 142 -16.98 -23.48 15.12
C GLY A 142 -16.60 -23.52 13.65
N ASN A 143 -17.48 -24.10 12.84
CA ASN A 143 -17.33 -24.16 11.39
C ASN A 143 -18.47 -23.31 10.79
N PRO A 144 -18.37 -21.97 10.84
CA PRO A 144 -19.41 -21.14 10.24
C PRO A 144 -19.52 -21.47 8.75
N PRO A 145 -20.74 -21.58 8.21
CA PRO A 145 -20.93 -21.88 6.80
C PRO A 145 -20.37 -20.76 5.93
N GLU A 146 -19.89 -21.12 4.75
CA GLU A 146 -19.62 -20.15 3.71
C GLU A 146 -20.96 -19.60 3.20
N LEU A 147 -21.09 -18.27 3.23
CA LEU A 147 -22.30 -17.59 2.77
C LEU A 147 -21.97 -16.85 1.48
N SER A 148 -22.84 -16.97 0.49
CA SER A 148 -22.78 -16.12 -0.70
C SER A 148 -22.97 -14.64 -0.34
N PRO A 149 -22.49 -13.70 -1.17
CA PRO A 149 -22.64 -12.27 -0.92
C PRO A 149 -24.08 -11.84 -0.61
N LEU A 150 -25.05 -12.33 -1.40
CA LEU A 150 -26.46 -11.98 -1.22
C LEU A 150 -27.06 -12.63 0.03
N ARG A 151 -26.72 -13.91 0.30
CA ARG A 151 -27.18 -14.60 1.51
C ARG A 151 -26.70 -13.90 2.77
N ARG A 152 -25.44 -13.47 2.79
CA ARG A 152 -24.88 -12.74 3.93
C ARG A 152 -25.54 -11.39 4.13
N THR A 153 -25.67 -10.62 3.05
CA THR A 153 -26.31 -9.29 3.09
C THR A 153 -27.74 -9.39 3.63
N ILE A 154 -28.54 -10.33 3.13
CA ILE A 154 -29.92 -10.53 3.63
C ILE A 154 -29.92 -10.99 5.08
N THR A 155 -29.06 -11.94 5.47
CA THR A 155 -29.00 -12.43 6.85
C THR A 155 -28.67 -11.31 7.84
N ALA A 156 -27.76 -10.40 7.47
CA ALA A 156 -27.37 -9.25 8.28
C ALA A 156 -28.54 -8.28 8.57
N THR A 157 -29.53 -8.21 7.66
CA THR A 157 -30.74 -7.39 7.86
C THR A 157 -31.80 -8.02 8.77
N ARG A 158 -31.56 -9.24 9.27
CA ARG A 158 -32.42 -9.96 10.22
C ARG A 158 -33.88 -10.12 9.74
N PRO A 159 -34.13 -10.75 8.57
CA PRO A 159 -35.49 -11.07 8.12
C PRO A 159 -36.21 -11.95 9.15
N VAL A 160 -37.55 -11.81 9.22
CA VAL A 160 -38.40 -12.63 10.09
C VAL A 160 -38.67 -14.02 9.48
N ALA A 161 -38.55 -14.16 8.16
CA ALA A 161 -38.51 -15.45 7.46
C ALA A 161 -37.56 -15.36 6.27
N TYR A 162 -36.73 -16.39 6.05
CA TYR A 162 -35.77 -16.38 4.96
C TYR A 162 -35.43 -17.78 4.42
N TRP A 163 -35.48 -17.94 3.09
CA TRP A 163 -35.08 -19.13 2.36
C TRP A 163 -34.08 -18.74 1.26
N PRO A 164 -32.77 -19.00 1.46
CA PRO A 164 -31.75 -18.72 0.46
C PRO A 164 -32.01 -19.47 -0.86
N GLY A 165 -32.42 -20.74 -0.78
CA GLY A 165 -32.57 -21.57 -1.99
C GLY A 165 -31.23 -21.98 -2.61
N GLU A 166 -30.16 -21.96 -1.82
CA GLU A 166 -28.78 -22.26 -2.23
C GLU A 166 -28.35 -23.70 -1.94
N ASP A 167 -29.33 -24.60 -1.91
CA ASP A 167 -29.13 -26.01 -1.57
C ASP A 167 -28.51 -26.79 -2.74
N GLY A 168 -27.98 -27.98 -2.46
CA GLY A 168 -27.32 -28.80 -3.47
C GLY A 168 -28.31 -29.38 -4.50
N GLN A 169 -27.79 -29.75 -5.67
CA GLN A 169 -28.55 -30.28 -6.82
C GLN A 169 -29.50 -31.45 -6.46
N LEU A 170 -29.14 -32.28 -5.47
CA LEU A 170 -29.94 -33.42 -5.01
C LEU A 170 -30.99 -33.07 -3.94
N ALA A 171 -31.14 -31.79 -3.58
CA ALA A 171 -32.08 -31.37 -2.56
C ALA A 171 -33.54 -31.49 -3.04
N SER A 172 -34.39 -32.09 -2.22
CA SER A 172 -35.84 -32.19 -2.46
C SER A 172 -36.65 -31.04 -1.85
N GLN A 173 -36.00 -30.16 -1.10
CA GLN A 173 -36.56 -28.97 -0.45
C GLN A 173 -35.42 -28.00 -0.10
N ALA A 174 -35.72 -26.71 0.07
CA ALA A 174 -34.72 -25.71 0.47
C ALA A 174 -34.78 -25.39 1.97
N GLY A 175 -33.64 -25.30 2.65
CA GLY A 175 -33.60 -24.99 4.08
C GLY A 175 -34.04 -23.56 4.42
N SER A 176 -34.71 -23.37 5.55
CA SER A 176 -34.90 -22.02 6.12
C SER A 176 -33.63 -21.56 6.82
N ALA A 177 -33.23 -20.31 6.59
CA ALA A 177 -32.14 -19.66 7.31
C ALA A 177 -32.59 -19.05 8.66
N THR A 178 -33.89 -18.96 8.91
CA THR A 178 -34.47 -18.48 10.17
C THR A 178 -34.84 -19.66 11.08
N ALA A 179 -34.43 -19.60 12.35
CA ALA A 179 -34.74 -20.65 13.31
C ALA A 179 -36.26 -20.83 13.48
N GLY A 180 -36.72 -22.09 13.46
CA GLY A 180 -38.15 -22.42 13.53
C GLY A 180 -38.92 -22.24 12.21
N GLY A 181 -38.25 -21.84 11.12
CA GLY A 181 -38.83 -21.81 9.78
C GLY A 181 -39.04 -23.20 9.19
N SER A 182 -40.18 -23.42 8.53
CA SER A 182 -40.40 -24.62 7.73
C SER A 182 -39.45 -24.63 6.52
N ALA A 183 -39.06 -25.80 6.03
CA ALA A 183 -38.38 -25.88 4.74
C ALA A 183 -39.27 -25.32 3.61
N LEU A 184 -38.63 -24.81 2.56
CA LEU A 184 -39.27 -24.41 1.31
C LEU A 184 -39.61 -25.67 0.52
N ALA A 185 -40.90 -26.00 0.46
CA ALA A 185 -41.40 -27.14 -0.27
C ALA A 185 -41.26 -26.92 -1.77
N VAL A 186 -40.78 -27.95 -2.46
CA VAL A 186 -40.60 -27.98 -3.91
C VAL A 186 -41.70 -28.83 -4.52
N THR A 187 -42.40 -28.30 -5.52
CA THR A 187 -43.40 -29.03 -6.31
C THR A 187 -43.02 -29.00 -7.79
N GLY A 188 -43.26 -30.11 -8.49
CA GLY A 188 -42.88 -30.24 -9.90
C GLY A 188 -41.39 -30.57 -10.08
N THR A 189 -40.89 -30.42 -11.30
CA THR A 189 -39.49 -30.66 -11.64
C THR A 189 -38.67 -29.41 -11.34
N VAL A 190 -37.82 -29.48 -10.31
CA VAL A 190 -36.88 -28.42 -9.92
C VAL A 190 -35.52 -29.04 -9.68
N GLU A 191 -34.49 -28.33 -10.11
CA GLU A 191 -33.11 -28.66 -9.84
C GLU A 191 -32.39 -27.40 -9.33
N PHE A 192 -31.64 -27.55 -8.24
CA PHE A 192 -30.80 -26.47 -7.72
C PHE A 192 -29.47 -26.47 -8.47
N LYS A 193 -29.25 -25.46 -9.32
CA LYS A 193 -28.07 -25.38 -10.18
C LYS A 193 -27.39 -24.01 -10.06
N PRO A 194 -26.07 -23.92 -10.33
CA PRO A 194 -25.38 -22.64 -10.39
C PRO A 194 -26.08 -21.65 -11.32
N VAL A 195 -26.17 -20.39 -10.90
CA VAL A 195 -26.69 -19.32 -11.75
C VAL A 195 -25.59 -18.92 -12.72
N ALA A 196 -25.85 -19.01 -14.02
CA ALA A 196 -24.87 -18.67 -15.04
C ALA A 196 -24.47 -17.19 -14.97
N ASP A 197 -23.19 -16.91 -15.23
CA ASP A 197 -22.68 -15.55 -15.37
C ASP A 197 -23.40 -14.81 -16.50
N TYR A 198 -23.61 -13.51 -16.30
CA TYR A 198 -24.20 -12.67 -17.34
C TYR A 198 -23.13 -11.92 -18.11
N VAL A 199 -22.99 -12.24 -19.39
CA VAL A 199 -22.13 -11.48 -20.32
C VAL A 199 -22.98 -10.41 -21.01
N SER A 200 -22.63 -9.14 -20.79
CA SER A 200 -23.33 -8.02 -21.43
C SER A 200 -23.05 -7.97 -22.95
N PHE A 201 -23.85 -7.20 -23.68
CA PHE A 201 -23.60 -6.92 -25.10
C PHE A 201 -22.24 -6.24 -25.38
N THR A 202 -21.63 -5.64 -24.35
CA THR A 202 -20.29 -5.04 -24.42
C THR A 202 -19.17 -6.01 -24.02
N GLY A 203 -19.50 -7.28 -23.77
CA GLY A 203 -18.54 -8.32 -23.38
C GLY A 203 -18.17 -8.34 -21.89
N ASN A 204 -18.86 -7.58 -21.04
CA ASN A 204 -18.55 -7.55 -19.60
C ASN A 204 -19.28 -8.69 -18.87
N THR A 205 -18.51 -9.55 -18.21
CA THR A 205 -19.04 -10.64 -17.38
C THR A 205 -19.44 -10.14 -15.99
N THR A 206 -20.67 -10.45 -15.58
CA THR A 206 -21.20 -10.21 -14.23
C THR A 206 -21.38 -11.53 -13.52
N ILE A 207 -20.67 -11.71 -12.40
CA ILE A 207 -20.82 -12.85 -11.50
C ILE A 207 -21.89 -12.52 -10.47
N TYR A 208 -22.92 -13.36 -10.36
CA TYR A 208 -24.00 -13.17 -9.39
C TYR A 208 -23.59 -13.62 -7.98
N GLY A 209 -24.05 -12.88 -6.98
CA GLY A 209 -23.68 -13.09 -5.57
C GLY A 209 -24.45 -14.21 -4.88
N THR A 210 -24.71 -15.29 -5.61
CA THR A 210 -25.41 -16.50 -5.18
C THR A 210 -24.66 -17.74 -5.69
N THR A 211 -24.80 -18.88 -5.02
CA THR A 211 -24.13 -20.12 -5.42
C THR A 211 -24.95 -20.92 -6.43
N ALA A 212 -26.10 -21.42 -6.00
CA ALA A 212 -27.03 -22.22 -6.80
C ALA A 212 -28.46 -21.79 -6.46
N LEU A 213 -29.39 -21.93 -7.40
CA LEU A 213 -30.80 -21.63 -7.18
C LEU A 213 -31.69 -22.66 -7.86
N ALA A 214 -32.94 -22.75 -7.39
CA ALA A 214 -33.96 -23.58 -8.01
C ALA A 214 -34.29 -23.06 -9.42
N ASP A 215 -34.01 -23.86 -10.45
CA ASP A 215 -34.46 -23.59 -11.81
C ASP A 215 -35.91 -24.05 -11.99
N LEU A 216 -36.79 -23.09 -12.27
CA LEU A 216 -38.24 -23.32 -12.34
C LEU A 216 -38.75 -23.51 -13.77
N LYS A 217 -37.87 -23.51 -14.79
CA LYS A 217 -38.27 -23.50 -16.21
C LYS A 217 -39.17 -24.66 -16.63
N ALA A 218 -39.07 -25.80 -15.94
CA ALA A 218 -39.90 -26.99 -16.18
C ALA A 218 -41.26 -26.96 -15.44
N GLY A 219 -41.72 -25.78 -14.98
CA GLY A 219 -42.97 -25.62 -14.25
C GLY A 219 -42.84 -25.91 -12.75
N GLY A 220 -41.63 -25.82 -12.21
CA GLY A 220 -41.38 -26.00 -10.79
C GLY A 220 -41.97 -24.86 -9.95
N SER A 221 -42.39 -25.16 -8.73
CA SER A 221 -42.92 -24.19 -7.75
C SER A 221 -42.27 -24.36 -6.38
N LEU A 222 -42.08 -23.25 -5.68
CA LEU A 222 -41.51 -23.20 -4.33
C LEU A 222 -42.53 -22.60 -3.36
N SER A 223 -42.81 -23.23 -2.23
CA SER A 223 -43.78 -22.70 -1.25
C SER A 223 -43.34 -22.93 0.19
N ALA A 224 -43.56 -21.94 1.05
CA ALA A 224 -43.29 -22.07 2.48
C ALA A 224 -44.30 -21.30 3.33
N GLN A 225 -44.69 -21.91 4.45
CA GLN A 225 -45.43 -21.22 5.50
C GLN A 225 -44.49 -20.27 6.23
N VAL A 226 -44.97 -19.05 6.48
CA VAL A 226 -44.26 -18.07 7.29
C VAL A 226 -44.49 -18.43 8.77
N PRO A 227 -43.44 -18.48 9.62
CA PRO A 227 -43.59 -18.81 11.04
C PRO A 227 -44.59 -17.88 11.75
N ALA A 228 -45.35 -18.41 12.71
CA ALA A 228 -46.37 -17.63 13.42
C ALA A 228 -45.81 -16.33 14.07
N ALA A 229 -44.58 -16.39 14.59
CA ALA A 229 -43.89 -15.21 15.13
C ALA A 229 -43.60 -14.15 14.05
N ALA A 230 -43.25 -14.57 12.83
CA ALA A 230 -43.01 -13.69 11.69
C ALA A 230 -44.32 -13.11 11.13
N THR A 231 -45.39 -13.91 11.09
CA THR A 231 -46.74 -13.42 10.78
C THR A 231 -47.18 -12.36 11.78
N ALA A 232 -46.98 -12.61 13.08
CA ALA A 232 -47.31 -11.63 14.12
C ALA A 232 -46.48 -10.34 13.98
N ALA A 233 -45.19 -10.44 13.68
CA ALA A 233 -44.31 -9.27 13.48
C ALA A 233 -44.70 -8.40 12.28
N THR A 234 -45.43 -8.96 11.30
CA THR A 234 -45.90 -8.25 10.10
C THR A 234 -47.38 -7.88 10.15
N ALA A 235 -48.12 -8.29 11.19
CA ALA A 235 -49.55 -8.04 11.31
C ALA A 235 -49.84 -6.61 11.76
N GLY A 236 -50.71 -5.89 11.03
CA GLY A 236 -51.09 -4.50 11.34
C GLY A 236 -49.98 -3.46 11.14
N GLY A 237 -48.74 -3.88 10.97
CA GLY A 237 -47.57 -3.05 10.67
C GLY A 237 -47.11 -3.18 9.21
N PRO A 238 -45.95 -2.59 8.86
CA PRO A 238 -45.40 -2.71 7.53
C PRO A 238 -44.78 -4.09 7.29
N TRP A 239 -44.79 -4.53 6.03
CA TRP A 239 -44.07 -5.72 5.60
C TRP A 239 -43.41 -5.53 4.25
N THR A 240 -42.37 -6.30 4.00
CA THR A 240 -41.69 -6.40 2.72
C THR A 240 -41.48 -7.88 2.37
N VAL A 241 -41.93 -8.30 1.18
CA VAL A 241 -41.67 -9.63 0.61
C VAL A 241 -40.72 -9.48 -0.56
N HIS A 242 -39.66 -10.30 -0.59
CA HIS A 242 -38.61 -10.27 -1.60
C HIS A 242 -38.34 -11.66 -2.17
N VAL A 243 -37.98 -11.70 -3.45
CA VAL A 243 -37.43 -12.87 -4.14
C VAL A 243 -36.37 -12.37 -5.13
N ALA A 244 -35.28 -13.11 -5.27
CA ALA A 244 -34.31 -12.87 -6.33
C ALA A 244 -34.52 -13.92 -7.42
N ALA A 245 -34.79 -13.47 -8.65
CA ALA A 245 -35.17 -14.33 -9.76
C ALA A 245 -34.74 -13.77 -11.11
N LEU A 246 -34.62 -14.64 -12.11
CA LEU A 246 -34.56 -14.25 -13.52
C LEU A 246 -35.87 -14.63 -14.18
N VAL A 247 -36.57 -13.66 -14.76
CA VAL A 247 -37.89 -13.87 -15.38
C VAL A 247 -37.94 -13.18 -16.74
N SER A 248 -37.48 -13.88 -17.77
CA SER A 248 -37.44 -13.35 -19.13
C SER A 248 -38.80 -13.51 -19.81
N ALA A 249 -39.59 -12.43 -19.86
CA ALA A 249 -40.92 -12.39 -20.47
C ALA A 249 -41.06 -13.09 -21.85
N PRO A 250 -40.15 -12.92 -22.84
CA PRO A 250 -40.28 -13.56 -24.15
C PRO A 250 -40.11 -15.09 -24.13
N THR A 251 -39.61 -15.66 -23.02
CA THR A 251 -39.37 -17.11 -22.89
C THR A 251 -40.53 -17.84 -22.21
N LEU A 252 -41.49 -17.11 -21.63
CA LEU A 252 -42.56 -17.68 -20.81
C LEU A 252 -43.70 -18.25 -21.66
N ALA A 253 -44.23 -19.41 -21.26
CA ALA A 253 -45.41 -20.00 -21.89
C ALA A 253 -46.74 -19.33 -21.47
N ALA A 254 -46.76 -18.64 -20.33
CA ALA A 254 -47.89 -17.90 -19.78
C ALA A 254 -47.38 -16.80 -18.82
N ASP A 255 -48.27 -15.97 -18.27
CA ASP A 255 -47.87 -14.99 -17.26
C ASP A 255 -47.25 -15.71 -16.04
N MET A 256 -46.09 -15.23 -15.59
CA MET A 256 -45.32 -15.81 -14.49
C MET A 256 -45.61 -15.07 -13.20
N ILE A 257 -46.09 -15.78 -12.18
CA ILE A 257 -46.19 -15.24 -10.82
C ILE A 257 -44.83 -15.42 -10.14
N VAL A 258 -44.06 -14.34 -10.11
CA VAL A 258 -42.71 -14.29 -9.52
C VAL A 258 -42.77 -14.57 -8.02
N CYS A 259 -43.78 -14.04 -7.34
CA CYS A 259 -44.11 -14.41 -5.97
C CYS A 259 -45.58 -14.12 -5.69
N GLU A 260 -46.26 -15.06 -5.05
CA GLU A 260 -47.56 -14.90 -4.41
C GLU A 260 -47.37 -14.98 -2.90
N TRP A 261 -48.08 -14.13 -2.16
CA TRP A 261 -48.13 -14.24 -0.71
C TRP A 261 -49.52 -13.96 -0.17
N THR A 262 -49.79 -14.47 1.03
CA THR A 262 -51.08 -14.29 1.72
C THR A 262 -50.92 -13.45 2.97
N THR A 263 -51.94 -12.62 3.24
CA THR A 263 -52.01 -11.74 4.41
C THR A 263 -53.40 -11.80 5.04
N ALA A 264 -53.70 -12.89 5.75
CA ALA A 264 -55.02 -13.08 6.35
C ALA A 264 -55.40 -11.89 7.26
N GLY A 265 -56.66 -11.45 7.18
CA GLY A 265 -57.20 -10.36 8.02
C GLY A 265 -57.01 -8.94 7.50
N GLY A 266 -56.29 -8.71 6.39
CA GLY A 266 -56.20 -7.41 5.72
C GLY A 266 -57.33 -7.15 4.72
N THR A 267 -57.38 -5.93 4.16
CA THR A 267 -58.31 -5.57 3.07
C THR A 267 -58.11 -6.44 1.83
N TYR A 268 -56.85 -6.71 1.50
CA TYR A 268 -56.45 -7.74 0.55
C TYR A 268 -55.81 -8.89 1.31
N THR A 269 -56.11 -10.12 0.90
CA THR A 269 -55.67 -11.35 1.60
C THR A 269 -54.72 -12.20 0.77
N ARG A 270 -54.63 -11.96 -0.53
CA ARG A 270 -53.68 -12.59 -1.45
C ARG A 270 -53.10 -11.54 -2.38
N TRP A 271 -51.81 -11.65 -2.64
CA TRP A 271 -51.04 -10.69 -3.43
C TRP A 271 -50.16 -11.44 -4.42
N GLN A 272 -49.99 -10.90 -5.61
CA GLN A 272 -49.14 -11.45 -6.64
C GLN A 272 -48.25 -10.36 -7.22
N LEU A 273 -46.95 -10.67 -7.31
CA LEU A 273 -46.02 -10.00 -8.19
C LEU A 273 -45.88 -10.84 -9.45
N ARG A 274 -46.32 -10.32 -10.59
CA ARG A 274 -46.36 -11.06 -11.86
C ARG A 274 -45.57 -10.37 -12.96
N VAL A 275 -44.94 -11.17 -13.81
CA VAL A 275 -44.37 -10.75 -15.09
C VAL A 275 -45.22 -11.33 -16.21
N THR A 276 -45.78 -10.47 -17.06
CA THR A 276 -46.65 -10.91 -18.16
C THR A 276 -45.84 -11.28 -19.40
N THR A 277 -46.41 -12.14 -20.24
CA THR A 277 -45.83 -12.48 -21.57
C THR A 277 -45.69 -11.24 -22.47
N THR A 278 -46.52 -10.21 -22.25
CA THR A 278 -46.44 -8.89 -22.89
C THR A 278 -45.37 -7.97 -22.28
N SER A 279 -44.44 -8.52 -21.49
CA SER A 279 -43.32 -7.79 -20.87
C SER A 279 -43.77 -6.69 -19.91
N ARG A 280 -44.76 -6.94 -19.04
CA ARG A 280 -45.16 -6.01 -17.97
C ARG A 280 -44.83 -6.61 -16.60
N THR A 281 -44.55 -5.77 -15.62
CA THR A 281 -44.37 -6.19 -14.21
C THR A 281 -45.49 -5.57 -13.39
N GLN A 282 -46.28 -6.40 -12.71
CA GLN A 282 -47.52 -5.95 -12.07
C GLN A 282 -47.64 -6.45 -10.63
N VAL A 283 -48.23 -5.63 -9.76
CA VAL A 283 -48.70 -6.06 -8.43
C VAL A 283 -50.21 -6.15 -8.47
N VAL A 284 -50.74 -7.35 -8.22
CA VAL A 284 -52.17 -7.62 -8.17
C VAL A 284 -52.54 -8.07 -6.77
N ALA A 285 -53.58 -7.48 -6.19
CA ALA A 285 -54.09 -7.83 -4.88
C ALA A 285 -55.51 -8.38 -5.00
N TYR A 286 -55.88 -9.31 -4.11
CA TYR A 286 -57.16 -10.00 -4.12
C TYR A 286 -57.87 -9.83 -2.79
N THR A 287 -59.14 -9.45 -2.83
CA THR A 287 -59.99 -9.35 -1.63
C THR A 287 -60.25 -10.74 -1.05
N PRO A 288 -60.76 -10.88 0.20
CA PRO A 288 -61.19 -12.17 0.73
C PRO A 288 -62.19 -12.93 -0.16
N ALA A 289 -62.98 -12.22 -0.95
CA ALA A 289 -63.92 -12.79 -1.91
C ALA A 289 -63.28 -13.20 -3.25
N GLY A 290 -61.96 -13.04 -3.42
CA GLY A 290 -61.21 -13.40 -4.63
C GLY A 290 -61.26 -12.34 -5.75
N VAL A 291 -61.76 -11.13 -5.49
CA VAL A 291 -61.80 -10.06 -6.50
C VAL A 291 -60.42 -9.46 -6.67
N ALA A 292 -59.89 -9.48 -7.90
CA ALA A 292 -58.57 -8.96 -8.24
C ALA A 292 -58.57 -7.44 -8.47
N THR A 293 -57.50 -6.76 -8.04
CA THR A 293 -57.20 -5.37 -8.35
C THR A 293 -55.73 -5.25 -8.73
N THR A 294 -55.44 -4.78 -9.95
CA THR A 294 -54.07 -4.43 -10.34
C THR A 294 -53.73 -3.09 -9.69
N LEU A 295 -52.88 -3.12 -8.66
CA LEU A 295 -52.47 -1.93 -7.93
C LEU A 295 -51.36 -1.18 -8.66
N ILE A 296 -50.40 -1.92 -9.21
CA ILE A 296 -49.23 -1.39 -9.91
C ILE A 296 -49.11 -2.10 -11.25
N ASP A 297 -48.88 -1.34 -12.32
CA ASP A 297 -48.67 -1.87 -13.66
C ASP A 297 -47.53 -1.13 -14.38
N LEU A 298 -46.35 -1.74 -14.41
CA LEU A 298 -45.19 -1.23 -15.15
C LEU A 298 -45.15 -1.83 -16.55
N GLY A 299 -45.06 -0.97 -17.56
CA GLY A 299 -44.97 -1.34 -18.98
C GLY A 299 -43.64 -1.94 -19.44
N ASN A 300 -42.87 -2.58 -18.55
CA ASN A 300 -41.65 -3.31 -18.88
C ASN A 300 -41.41 -4.49 -17.91
N ALA A 301 -40.54 -5.42 -18.29
CA ALA A 301 -40.02 -6.53 -17.48
C ALA A 301 -38.47 -6.53 -17.51
N SER A 302 -37.82 -7.33 -16.65
CA SER A 302 -36.35 -7.48 -16.67
C SER A 302 -35.95 -8.84 -17.25
N GLY A 303 -35.09 -8.83 -18.27
CA GLY A 303 -34.52 -10.04 -18.87
C GLY A 303 -33.22 -10.52 -18.21
N VAL A 304 -32.87 -9.99 -17.04
CA VAL A 304 -31.68 -10.38 -16.27
C VAL A 304 -32.07 -10.80 -14.87
N TYR A 305 -31.18 -11.52 -14.17
CA TYR A 305 -31.38 -11.86 -12.78
C TYR A 305 -31.46 -10.57 -11.94
N ALA A 306 -32.52 -10.45 -11.13
CA ALA A 306 -32.85 -9.23 -10.42
C ALA A 306 -33.49 -9.51 -9.05
N SER A 307 -33.36 -8.53 -8.15
CA SER A 307 -34.15 -8.44 -6.93
C SER A 307 -35.56 -7.95 -7.27
N TYR A 308 -36.56 -8.72 -6.87
CA TYR A 308 -37.98 -8.40 -6.94
C TYR A 308 -38.53 -8.27 -5.52
N ALA A 309 -39.21 -7.17 -5.20
CA ALA A 309 -39.84 -7.03 -3.89
C ALA A 309 -41.09 -6.17 -3.93
N VAL A 310 -41.97 -6.39 -2.94
CA VAL A 310 -43.11 -5.54 -2.67
C VAL A 310 -43.14 -5.24 -1.18
N SER A 311 -43.22 -3.95 -0.86
CA SER A 311 -43.42 -3.45 0.50
C SER A 311 -44.81 -2.85 0.63
N ALA A 312 -45.45 -3.03 1.78
CA ALA A 312 -46.67 -2.34 2.14
C ALA A 312 -46.59 -1.76 3.55
N SER A 313 -47.18 -0.59 3.76
CA SER A 313 -47.28 0.06 5.08
C SER A 313 -48.62 0.77 5.21
N VAL A 314 -49.16 0.87 6.42
CA VAL A 314 -50.43 1.56 6.70
C VAL A 314 -50.22 2.72 7.66
N VAL A 315 -50.72 3.91 7.31
CA VAL A 315 -50.74 5.10 8.17
C VAL A 315 -52.11 5.73 8.08
N ALA A 316 -52.78 5.90 9.23
CA ALA A 316 -54.12 6.50 9.32
C ALA A 316 -55.17 5.89 8.34
N GLY A 317 -55.10 4.58 8.10
CA GLY A 317 -56.04 3.86 7.21
C GLY A 317 -55.72 3.98 5.71
N THR A 318 -54.66 4.70 5.33
CA THR A 318 -54.12 4.66 3.97
C THR A 318 -52.98 3.65 3.91
N VAL A 319 -53.12 2.66 3.03
CA VAL A 319 -52.07 1.68 2.72
C VAL A 319 -51.26 2.20 1.53
N THR A 320 -49.95 2.29 1.71
CA THR A 320 -48.98 2.55 0.64
C THR A 320 -48.32 1.24 0.25
N VAL A 321 -48.31 0.94 -1.05
CA VAL A 321 -47.65 -0.23 -1.63
C VAL A 321 -46.54 0.25 -2.55
N THR A 322 -45.35 -0.33 -2.40
CA THR A 322 -44.20 -0.02 -3.26
C THR A 322 -43.64 -1.32 -3.84
N MET A 323 -43.53 -1.38 -5.16
CA MET A 323 -42.87 -2.45 -5.88
C MET A 323 -41.44 -2.05 -6.26
N TYR A 324 -40.53 -3.00 -6.17
CA TYR A 324 -39.13 -2.89 -6.52
C TYR A 324 -38.73 -3.98 -7.51
N ARG A 325 -38.01 -3.60 -8.57
CA ARG A 325 -37.36 -4.51 -9.53
C ARG A 325 -35.99 -3.97 -9.91
N GLY A 326 -34.92 -4.52 -9.33
CA GLY A 326 -33.58 -3.93 -9.43
C GLY A 326 -33.62 -2.48 -8.93
N ALA A 327 -33.17 -1.52 -9.74
CA ALA A 327 -33.29 -0.07 -9.46
C ALA A 327 -34.71 0.50 -9.64
N THR A 328 -35.56 -0.15 -10.45
CA THR A 328 -36.89 0.38 -10.78
C THR A 328 -37.83 0.29 -9.57
N THR A 329 -38.56 1.38 -9.29
CA THR A 329 -39.53 1.47 -8.20
C THR A 329 -40.86 2.02 -8.72
N ALA A 330 -41.98 1.50 -8.21
CA ALA A 330 -43.33 2.00 -8.52
C ALA A 330 -44.22 1.93 -7.28
N GLY A 331 -45.19 2.82 -7.15
CA GLY A 331 -46.03 2.92 -5.96
C GLY A 331 -47.53 3.00 -6.28
N ALA A 332 -48.35 2.57 -5.32
CA ALA A 332 -49.79 2.73 -5.32
C ALA A 332 -50.30 2.99 -3.89
N THR A 333 -51.52 3.52 -3.77
CA THR A 333 -52.18 3.68 -2.47
C THR A 333 -53.64 3.25 -2.54
N PHE A 334 -54.18 2.78 -1.41
CA PHE A 334 -55.60 2.49 -1.25
C PHE A 334 -56.02 2.65 0.22
N GLY A 335 -57.32 2.79 0.49
CA GLY A 335 -57.84 2.81 1.86
C GLY A 335 -58.05 1.40 2.41
N GLY A 336 -57.54 1.10 3.61
CA GLY A 336 -57.68 -0.23 4.19
C GLY A 336 -56.74 -0.57 5.34
N THR A 337 -56.60 -1.86 5.59
CA THR A 337 -55.75 -2.46 6.64
C THR A 337 -54.82 -3.52 6.06
N LEU A 338 -53.74 -3.81 6.77
CA LEU A 338 -52.75 -4.84 6.42
C LEU A 338 -52.84 -6.03 7.36
N GLY A 339 -52.91 -7.24 6.78
CA GLY A 339 -52.71 -8.50 7.48
C GLY A 339 -51.23 -8.89 7.52
N GLY A 340 -50.86 -9.77 8.45
CA GLY A 340 -49.51 -10.33 8.53
C GLY A 340 -49.28 -11.41 7.49
N VAL A 341 -48.04 -11.56 7.01
CA VAL A 341 -47.70 -12.52 5.95
C VAL A 341 -47.74 -13.94 6.50
N THR A 342 -48.51 -14.83 5.86
CA THR A 342 -48.73 -16.22 6.30
C THR A 342 -48.13 -17.29 5.40
N LEU A 343 -48.08 -17.05 4.09
CA LEU A 343 -47.55 -17.99 3.09
C LEU A 343 -46.84 -17.20 2.00
N VAL A 344 -45.75 -17.76 1.48
CA VAL A 344 -45.09 -17.29 0.27
C VAL A 344 -44.97 -18.45 -0.72
N THR A 345 -45.25 -18.20 -2.00
CA THR A 345 -45.18 -19.18 -3.08
C THR A 345 -44.60 -18.54 -4.34
N VAL A 346 -43.57 -19.14 -4.92
CA VAL A 346 -42.99 -18.77 -6.22
C VAL A 346 -43.54 -19.71 -7.29
N ASN A 347 -43.94 -19.16 -8.43
CA ASN A 347 -44.53 -19.90 -9.55
C ASN A 347 -45.73 -20.81 -9.18
N PRO A 348 -46.74 -20.34 -8.42
CA PRO A 348 -47.89 -21.17 -8.05
C PRO A 348 -48.67 -21.76 -9.24
N THR A 349 -48.52 -21.18 -10.44
CA THR A 349 -49.18 -21.64 -11.67
C THR A 349 -48.37 -22.66 -12.47
N ALA A 350 -47.20 -23.07 -11.99
CA ALA A 350 -46.30 -23.98 -12.69
C ALA A 350 -45.99 -23.52 -14.13
N THR A 351 -45.86 -22.19 -14.33
CA THR A 351 -45.53 -21.60 -15.62
C THR A 351 -44.18 -22.13 -16.10
N THR A 352 -44.11 -22.57 -17.35
CA THR A 352 -42.87 -23.06 -17.98
C THR A 352 -42.16 -21.97 -18.77
N SER A 353 -40.86 -22.16 -18.99
CA SER A 353 -40.02 -21.27 -19.79
C SER A 353 -39.10 -22.07 -20.72
N THR A 354 -38.83 -21.52 -21.92
CA THR A 354 -37.80 -22.03 -22.82
C THR A 354 -36.38 -21.61 -22.42
N GLY A 355 -36.26 -20.59 -21.56
CA GLY A 355 -35.01 -20.15 -20.96
C GLY A 355 -34.87 -20.60 -19.51
N ASP A 356 -33.70 -20.39 -18.92
CA ASP A 356 -33.48 -20.64 -17.50
C ASP A 356 -34.32 -19.69 -16.63
N MET A 357 -34.88 -20.21 -15.54
CA MET A 357 -35.72 -19.43 -14.62
C MET A 357 -35.32 -19.68 -13.16
N PRO A 358 -34.08 -19.31 -12.76
CA PRO A 358 -33.62 -19.43 -11.39
C PRO A 358 -34.39 -18.51 -10.44
N ALA A 359 -34.77 -19.02 -9.27
CA ALA A 359 -35.40 -18.26 -8.20
C ALA A 359 -34.95 -18.72 -6.80
N GLY A 360 -34.80 -17.76 -5.89
CA GLY A 360 -34.55 -18.01 -4.47
C GLY A 360 -34.38 -16.71 -3.69
N HIS A 361 -33.61 -16.76 -2.61
CA HIS A 361 -33.47 -15.67 -1.63
C HIS A 361 -34.81 -15.04 -1.24
N ILE A 362 -35.79 -15.89 -0.93
CA ILE A 362 -37.15 -15.48 -0.54
C ILE A 362 -37.09 -14.98 0.89
N ALA A 363 -37.36 -13.70 1.11
CA ALA A 363 -37.21 -13.05 2.41
C ALA A 363 -38.44 -12.21 2.77
N VAL A 364 -38.77 -12.20 4.06
CA VAL A 364 -39.85 -11.38 4.63
C VAL A 364 -39.29 -10.54 5.76
N TRP A 365 -39.59 -9.22 5.73
CA TRP A 365 -39.23 -8.28 6.80
C TRP A 365 -40.44 -7.51 7.32
N PRO A 366 -40.45 -7.11 8.60
CA PRO A 366 -41.45 -6.20 9.17
C PRO A 366 -41.06 -4.72 8.92
N THR A 367 -40.76 -4.36 7.67
CA THR A 367 -40.28 -3.04 7.27
C THR A 367 -41.07 -2.49 6.08
N ALA A 368 -41.14 -1.17 5.95
CA ALA A 368 -41.85 -0.49 4.85
C ALA A 368 -41.01 -0.34 3.57
N THR A 369 -39.73 -0.69 3.63
CA THR A 369 -38.78 -0.65 2.50
C THR A 369 -37.87 -1.87 2.55
N VAL A 370 -37.30 -2.23 1.40
CA VAL A 370 -36.32 -3.31 1.27
C VAL A 370 -35.02 -2.91 1.98
N PRO A 371 -34.57 -3.65 3.01
CA PRO A 371 -33.41 -3.26 3.82
C PRO A 371 -32.05 -3.65 3.20
N ILE A 372 -32.03 -3.97 1.90
CA ILE A 372 -30.80 -4.28 1.15
C ILE A 372 -30.66 -3.33 -0.04
N ARG A 373 -29.42 -3.05 -0.44
CA ARG A 373 -29.12 -2.31 -1.67
C ARG A 373 -29.46 -3.17 -2.89
N ARG A 374 -30.17 -2.59 -3.87
CA ARG A 374 -30.67 -3.27 -5.08
C ARG A 374 -30.06 -2.77 -6.38
N GLU A 375 -29.15 -1.82 -6.28
CA GLU A 375 -28.49 -1.20 -7.43
C GLU A 375 -27.08 -0.75 -7.05
N SER A 376 -26.23 -0.67 -8.06
CA SER A 376 -24.85 -0.22 -7.94
C SER A 376 -24.80 1.28 -7.58
N TYR A 377 -23.71 1.72 -6.97
CA TYR A 377 -23.56 3.08 -6.46
C TYR A 377 -22.16 3.63 -6.69
N LEU A 378 -22.00 4.94 -6.61
CA LEU A 378 -20.68 5.57 -6.54
C LEU A 378 -20.24 5.60 -5.09
N ASP A 379 -19.03 5.11 -4.84
CA ASP A 379 -18.40 5.21 -3.53
C ASP A 379 -17.77 6.60 -3.32
N ALA A 380 -17.07 6.77 -2.18
CA ALA A 380 -16.42 8.03 -1.82
C ALA A 380 -15.28 8.43 -2.78
N TYR A 381 -14.78 7.51 -3.60
CA TYR A 381 -13.70 7.73 -4.56
C TYR A 381 -14.23 7.92 -6.00
N GLY A 382 -15.55 7.96 -6.19
CA GLY A 382 -16.18 8.17 -7.50
C GLY A 382 -16.20 6.93 -8.40
N VAL A 383 -15.95 5.73 -7.86
CA VAL A 383 -15.98 4.47 -8.61
C VAL A 383 -17.33 3.79 -8.43
N ARG A 384 -17.85 3.21 -9.52
CA ARG A 384 -19.11 2.44 -9.49
C ARG A 384 -18.87 1.06 -8.88
N VAL A 385 -19.48 0.83 -7.71
CA VAL A 385 -19.47 -0.45 -6.98
C VAL A 385 -20.79 -1.19 -7.20
N THR A 386 -20.73 -2.47 -7.54
CA THR A 386 -21.95 -3.29 -7.71
C THR A 386 -22.53 -3.72 -6.37
N GLU A 387 -23.82 -4.04 -6.34
CA GLU A 387 -24.51 -4.49 -5.12
C GLU A 387 -24.32 -6.00 -4.86
N ALA A 388 -24.81 -6.49 -3.72
CA ALA A 388 -24.70 -7.90 -3.30
C ALA A 388 -25.16 -8.92 -4.35
N LEU A 389 -26.23 -8.62 -5.10
CA LEU A 389 -26.73 -9.46 -6.19
C LEU A 389 -25.66 -9.71 -7.27
N ARG A 390 -24.74 -8.75 -7.46
CA ARG A 390 -23.63 -8.78 -8.44
C ARG A 390 -22.26 -8.85 -7.75
N SER A 391 -22.21 -9.50 -6.59
CA SER A 391 -20.98 -9.87 -5.88
C SER A 391 -20.08 -8.70 -5.46
N TRP A 392 -20.63 -7.50 -5.21
CA TRP A 392 -19.86 -6.37 -4.67
C TRP A 392 -18.58 -6.00 -5.45
N ARG A 393 -18.56 -6.25 -6.76
CA ARG A 393 -17.41 -5.96 -7.65
C ARG A 393 -17.04 -4.47 -7.59
N ASP A 394 -15.74 -4.20 -7.67
CA ASP A 394 -15.11 -2.87 -7.64
C ASP A 394 -15.18 -2.15 -6.29
N GLU A 395 -15.67 -2.80 -5.23
CA GLU A 395 -15.58 -2.27 -3.87
C GLU A 395 -14.11 -2.12 -3.44
N ALA A 396 -13.77 -1.03 -2.75
CA ALA A 396 -12.44 -0.86 -2.16
C ALA A 396 -12.20 -1.95 -1.11
N ALA A 397 -10.98 -2.48 -1.01
CA ALA A 397 -10.64 -3.54 -0.06
C ALA A 397 -11.00 -3.16 1.40
N VAL A 398 -10.71 -1.92 1.81
CA VAL A 398 -11.04 -1.40 3.13
C VAL A 398 -12.55 -1.26 3.34
N ASP A 399 -13.29 -0.76 2.36
CA ASP A 399 -14.76 -0.62 2.43
C ASP A 399 -15.44 -1.99 2.53
N ARG A 400 -14.95 -2.97 1.75
CA ARG A 400 -15.39 -4.36 1.82
C ARG A 400 -15.17 -4.93 3.21
N MET A 401 -13.99 -4.69 3.80
CA MET A 401 -13.64 -5.16 5.13
C MET A 401 -14.59 -4.61 6.21
N VAL A 402 -14.88 -3.31 6.16
CA VAL A 402 -15.85 -2.65 7.06
C VAL A 402 -17.24 -3.27 6.88
N ARG A 403 -17.68 -3.45 5.63
CA ARG A 403 -19.01 -4.03 5.33
C ARG A 403 -19.14 -5.46 5.84
N VAL A 404 -18.20 -6.35 5.54
CA VAL A 404 -18.30 -7.76 5.96
C VAL A 404 -18.19 -7.90 7.49
N ALA A 405 -17.43 -7.03 8.16
CA ALA A 405 -17.42 -6.96 9.62
C ALA A 405 -18.79 -6.52 10.17
N ALA A 406 -19.38 -5.47 9.59
CA ALA A 406 -20.71 -4.99 9.97
C ALA A 406 -21.82 -6.03 9.73
N GLU A 407 -21.77 -6.77 8.61
CA GLU A 407 -22.67 -7.88 8.30
C GLU A 407 -22.62 -9.00 9.35
N ALA A 408 -21.47 -9.18 10.01
CA ALA A 408 -21.28 -10.12 11.10
C ALA A 408 -21.59 -9.51 12.49
N GLY A 409 -21.99 -8.25 12.57
CA GLY A 409 -22.26 -7.53 13.82
C GLY A 409 -20.99 -7.17 14.60
N VAL A 410 -19.89 -6.90 13.91
CA VAL A 410 -18.58 -6.59 14.48
C VAL A 410 -18.18 -5.18 14.07
N SER A 411 -17.82 -4.35 15.04
CA SER A 411 -17.25 -3.03 14.74
C SER A 411 -15.82 -3.19 14.22
N LEU A 412 -15.48 -2.49 13.14
CA LEU A 412 -14.12 -2.38 12.64
C LEU A 412 -13.72 -0.90 12.58
N ALA A 413 -12.67 -0.53 13.29
CA ALA A 413 -12.11 0.82 13.30
C ALA A 413 -10.98 0.93 12.27
N THR A 414 -11.08 1.88 11.36
CA THR A 414 -10.07 2.17 10.32
C THR A 414 -10.24 3.59 9.82
N THR A 415 -9.20 4.17 9.22
CA THR A 415 -9.29 5.43 8.47
C THR A 415 -9.38 5.08 6.97
N PRO A 416 -10.24 5.75 6.18
CA PRO A 416 -10.28 5.57 4.73
C PRO A 416 -8.93 5.98 4.09
N PRO A 417 -8.31 5.14 3.24
CA PRO A 417 -7.06 5.49 2.58
C PRO A 417 -7.26 6.62 1.55
N PRO A 418 -6.22 7.41 1.23
CA PRO A 418 -6.26 8.35 0.11
C PRO A 418 -6.56 7.62 -1.21
N ALA A 419 -7.23 8.30 -2.14
CA ALA A 419 -7.66 7.69 -3.42
C ALA A 419 -6.51 7.05 -4.24
N ALA A 420 -5.29 7.56 -4.10
CA ALA A 420 -4.10 7.03 -4.78
C ALA A 420 -3.62 5.67 -4.23
N HIS A 421 -4.10 5.26 -3.05
CA HIS A 421 -3.70 4.01 -2.38
C HIS A 421 -4.88 3.04 -2.22
N VAL A 422 -5.97 3.24 -2.98
CA VAL A 422 -7.13 2.34 -2.96
C VAL A 422 -6.93 1.21 -3.96
N ASP A 423 -6.80 -0.01 -3.44
CA ASP A 423 -6.95 -1.21 -4.26
C ASP A 423 -8.39 -1.70 -4.32
N ARG A 424 -8.77 -2.10 -5.53
CA ARG A 424 -10.14 -2.49 -5.90
C ARG A 424 -10.28 -3.99 -5.91
N MET A 425 -11.35 -4.47 -5.30
CA MET A 425 -11.63 -5.89 -5.19
C MET A 425 -12.45 -6.41 -6.37
N GLY A 426 -12.13 -7.61 -6.84
CA GLY A 426 -12.95 -8.36 -7.78
C GLY A 426 -14.24 -8.89 -7.12
N PRO A 427 -15.04 -9.69 -7.85
CA PRO A 427 -16.27 -10.26 -7.32
C PRO A 427 -16.03 -11.02 -6.00
N GLN A 428 -16.83 -10.74 -4.97
CA GLN A 428 -16.79 -11.45 -3.70
C GLN A 428 -17.32 -12.88 -3.89
N LYS A 429 -16.50 -13.88 -3.61
CA LYS A 429 -16.90 -15.30 -3.63
C LYS A 429 -17.58 -15.71 -2.31
N PRO A 430 -18.38 -16.79 -2.29
CA PRO A 430 -18.86 -17.40 -1.05
C PRO A 430 -17.68 -17.80 -0.17
N ALA A 431 -17.69 -17.38 1.09
CA ALA A 431 -16.59 -17.65 2.03
C ALA A 431 -17.04 -17.41 3.48
N THR A 432 -16.18 -17.71 4.44
CA THR A 432 -16.37 -17.32 5.85
C THR A 432 -16.03 -15.84 6.08
N LEU A 433 -16.36 -15.30 7.26
CA LEU A 433 -15.95 -13.92 7.62
C LEU A 433 -14.43 -13.77 7.63
N THR A 434 -13.71 -14.67 8.31
CA THR A 434 -12.25 -14.60 8.47
C THR A 434 -11.53 -14.72 7.14
N THR A 435 -12.02 -15.58 6.24
CA THR A 435 -11.47 -15.70 4.88
C THR A 435 -11.58 -14.39 4.10
N LEU A 436 -12.72 -13.69 4.19
CA LEU A 436 -12.91 -12.43 3.45
C LEU A 436 -12.17 -11.25 4.08
N LEU A 437 -12.04 -11.22 5.40
CA LEU A 437 -11.19 -10.23 6.07
C LEU A 437 -9.73 -10.42 5.63
N ALA A 438 -9.23 -11.67 5.60
CA ALA A 438 -7.89 -11.99 5.13
C ALA A 438 -7.71 -11.67 3.62
N GLU A 439 -8.73 -11.93 2.80
CA GLU A 439 -8.72 -11.57 1.38
C GLU A 439 -8.60 -10.05 1.16
N CYS A 440 -9.34 -9.25 1.94
CA CYS A 440 -9.25 -7.79 1.88
C CYS A 440 -7.89 -7.29 2.37
N GLU A 441 -7.37 -7.85 3.48
CA GLU A 441 -6.03 -7.51 3.99
C GLU A 441 -4.93 -7.87 2.99
N ALA A 442 -5.04 -8.99 2.27
CA ALA A 442 -4.06 -9.40 1.26
C ALA A 442 -4.04 -8.47 0.03
N VAL A 443 -5.20 -7.95 -0.38
CA VAL A 443 -5.30 -6.98 -1.48
C VAL A 443 -4.75 -5.62 -1.05
N ASP A 444 -5.19 -5.10 0.10
CA ASP A 444 -4.73 -3.78 0.56
C ASP A 444 -3.25 -3.81 1.03
N GLY A 445 -2.79 -4.89 1.67
CA GLY A 445 -1.43 -4.99 2.23
C GLY A 445 -1.25 -4.30 3.59
N GLY A 446 -2.35 -3.93 4.25
CA GLY A 446 -2.39 -3.35 5.58
C GLY A 446 -2.22 -4.39 6.70
N LEU A 447 -2.77 -4.09 7.87
CA LEU A 447 -2.64 -4.92 9.08
C LEU A 447 -3.96 -4.95 9.88
N LEU A 448 -4.63 -6.10 9.87
CA LEU A 448 -5.79 -6.38 10.71
C LEU A 448 -5.34 -6.78 12.12
N HIS A 449 -5.96 -6.16 13.12
CA HIS A 449 -5.72 -6.44 14.53
C HIS A 449 -7.01 -6.34 15.35
N GLU A 450 -6.96 -6.73 16.62
CA GLU A 450 -8.08 -6.54 17.54
C GLU A 450 -8.02 -5.18 18.22
N ALA A 451 -9.19 -4.57 18.43
CA ALA A 451 -9.33 -3.28 19.08
C ALA A 451 -10.57 -3.29 19.99
N GLY A 452 -10.35 -3.36 21.30
CA GLY A 452 -11.45 -3.48 22.27
C GLY A 452 -12.22 -4.79 22.08
N PHE A 453 -13.55 -4.68 21.90
CA PHE A 453 -14.43 -5.82 21.57
C PHE A 453 -14.69 -5.97 20.07
N GLY A 454 -13.97 -5.22 19.23
CA GLY A 454 -14.06 -5.23 17.79
C GLY A 454 -12.70 -5.42 17.12
N LEU A 455 -12.64 -5.06 15.85
CA LEU A 455 -11.45 -5.11 15.01
C LEU A 455 -10.90 -3.71 14.78
N GLY A 456 -9.60 -3.62 14.55
CA GLY A 456 -8.93 -2.45 14.02
C GLY A 456 -8.19 -2.82 12.74
N TYR A 457 -8.12 -1.90 11.79
CA TYR A 457 -7.36 -2.08 10.58
C TYR A 457 -6.45 -0.87 10.36
N LEU A 458 -5.17 -1.14 10.15
CA LEU A 458 -4.20 -0.15 9.72
C LEU A 458 -4.02 -0.34 8.21
N THR A 459 -4.45 0.64 7.42
CA THR A 459 -4.35 0.56 5.96
C THR A 459 -2.89 0.52 5.53
N ARG A 460 -2.60 -0.02 4.34
CA ARG A 460 -1.24 0.05 3.78
C ARG A 460 -0.71 1.48 3.75
N SER A 461 -1.54 2.47 3.39
CA SER A 461 -1.12 3.88 3.36
C SER A 461 -0.74 4.42 4.74
N ASP A 462 -1.41 4.00 5.81
CA ASP A 462 -1.08 4.43 7.17
C ASP A 462 0.22 3.79 7.70
N ARG A 463 0.70 2.73 7.03
CA ARG A 463 1.97 2.08 7.35
C ARG A 463 3.17 2.74 6.67
N TYR A 464 2.95 3.64 5.72
CA TYR A 464 4.01 4.36 5.02
C TYR A 464 4.55 5.50 5.88
N ASN A 465 5.88 5.63 5.92
CA ASN A 465 6.57 6.69 6.66
C ASN A 465 6.05 6.93 8.10
N PRO A 466 5.79 5.89 8.91
CA PRO A 466 5.14 6.07 10.20
C PRO A 466 6.06 6.85 11.15
N PRO A 467 5.52 7.76 11.96
CA PRO A 467 6.31 8.50 12.94
C PRO A 467 6.82 7.56 14.04
N VAL A 468 7.98 7.88 14.61
CA VAL A 468 8.54 7.12 15.75
C VAL A 468 7.62 7.30 16.96
N ALA A 469 7.00 6.20 17.39
CA ALA A 469 6.06 6.18 18.52
C ALA A 469 6.76 5.85 19.85
N LEU A 470 7.89 5.14 19.81
CA LEU A 470 8.66 4.73 20.98
C LEU A 470 10.16 4.75 20.68
N THR A 471 10.94 5.42 21.51
CA THR A 471 12.41 5.37 21.47
C THR A 471 12.92 4.67 22.72
N ILE A 472 13.79 3.68 22.54
CA ILE A 472 14.46 2.93 23.60
C ILE A 472 15.95 3.26 23.52
N ASP A 473 16.50 3.85 24.56
CA ASP A 473 17.94 4.12 24.66
C ASP A 473 18.64 2.98 25.41
N ALA A 474 19.36 2.14 24.66
CA ALA A 474 20.09 1.03 25.24
C ALA A 474 21.24 1.48 26.13
N ALA A 475 21.85 2.65 25.88
CA ALA A 475 22.89 3.21 26.75
C ALA A 475 22.32 3.72 28.09
N ALA A 476 21.05 4.12 28.12
CA ALA A 476 20.31 4.44 29.34
C ALA A 476 19.78 3.21 30.09
N GLY A 477 20.08 1.99 29.61
CA GLY A 477 19.61 0.73 30.19
C GLY A 477 18.15 0.39 29.88
N GLN A 478 17.49 1.13 28.99
CA GLN A 478 16.06 0.95 28.68
C GLN A 478 15.75 -0.33 27.91
N LEU A 479 16.75 -0.89 27.24
CA LEU A 479 16.64 -2.15 26.51
C LEU A 479 16.61 -3.33 27.48
N GLY A 480 15.54 -4.12 27.43
CA GLY A 480 15.35 -5.31 28.25
C GLY A 480 15.91 -6.59 27.59
N THR A 481 15.87 -7.68 28.34
CA THR A 481 16.22 -9.02 27.85
C THR A 481 14.95 -9.86 27.63
N PRO A 482 14.85 -10.65 26.54
CA PRO A 482 15.84 -10.85 25.47
C PRO A 482 15.94 -9.69 24.46
N PHE A 483 17.14 -9.57 23.86
CA PHE A 483 17.45 -8.79 22.65
C PHE A 483 18.38 -9.65 21.78
N GLU A 484 17.82 -10.28 20.76
CA GLU A 484 18.50 -11.33 19.99
C GLU A 484 18.50 -10.97 18.48
N PRO A 485 19.50 -10.24 17.98
CA PRO A 485 19.68 -10.03 16.55
C PRO A 485 20.09 -11.35 15.88
N VAL A 486 19.40 -11.72 14.81
CA VAL A 486 19.65 -12.92 14.02
C VAL A 486 19.68 -12.56 12.54
N ASP A 487 20.73 -12.97 11.85
CA ASP A 487 20.83 -12.91 10.40
C ASP A 487 20.47 -14.30 9.84
N ASP A 488 19.27 -14.42 9.27
CA ASP A 488 18.74 -15.67 8.72
C ASP A 488 17.91 -15.44 7.45
N ASP A 489 17.62 -16.52 6.73
CA ASP A 489 16.88 -16.54 5.46
C ASP A 489 15.37 -16.73 5.66
N GLN A 490 14.86 -16.69 6.90
CA GLN A 490 13.51 -17.13 7.23
C GLN A 490 12.44 -16.37 6.43
N THR A 491 12.64 -15.06 6.22
CA THR A 491 11.75 -14.18 5.47
C THR A 491 12.18 -13.91 4.02
N LEU A 492 13.37 -14.39 3.62
CA LEU A 492 13.95 -14.09 2.30
C LEU A 492 13.13 -14.73 1.18
N ARG A 493 12.60 -13.92 0.27
CA ARG A 493 11.96 -14.37 -0.98
C ARG A 493 12.39 -13.44 -2.11
N ASN A 494 13.31 -13.91 -2.95
CA ASN A 494 13.92 -13.10 -4.01
C ASN A 494 13.27 -13.30 -5.39
N ARG A 495 12.20 -14.10 -5.46
CA ARG A 495 11.31 -14.18 -6.63
C ARG A 495 9.84 -14.30 -6.21
N TRP A 496 9.01 -13.35 -6.65
CA TRP A 496 7.58 -13.29 -6.34
C TRP A 496 6.71 -13.40 -7.56
N THR A 497 5.70 -14.28 -7.51
CA THR A 497 4.63 -14.38 -8.50
C THR A 497 3.30 -13.96 -7.88
N VAL A 498 2.66 -12.93 -8.40
CA VAL A 498 1.30 -12.55 -7.99
C VAL A 498 0.33 -12.85 -9.12
N GLU A 499 -0.78 -13.50 -8.79
CA GLU A 499 -1.87 -13.83 -9.70
C GLU A 499 -3.15 -13.12 -9.27
N ARG A 500 -3.90 -12.55 -10.22
CA ARG A 500 -5.27 -12.14 -9.94
C ARG A 500 -6.21 -13.33 -10.10
N VAL A 501 -7.14 -13.50 -9.16
CA VAL A 501 -8.21 -14.51 -9.25
C VAL A 501 -8.92 -14.40 -10.62
N ASP A 502 -8.95 -15.51 -11.36
CA ASP A 502 -9.54 -15.61 -12.69
C ASP A 502 -8.96 -14.56 -13.69
N GLY A 503 -7.67 -14.24 -13.54
CA GLY A 503 -6.99 -13.15 -14.25
C GLY A 503 -5.57 -13.48 -14.70
N SER A 504 -4.76 -12.43 -14.87
CA SER A 504 -3.36 -12.52 -15.27
C SER A 504 -2.43 -12.66 -14.05
N SER A 505 -1.15 -12.90 -14.31
CA SER A 505 -0.09 -12.98 -13.31
C SER A 505 1.11 -12.12 -13.71
N ALA A 506 1.90 -11.71 -12.71
CA ALA A 506 3.16 -11.00 -12.91
C ALA A 506 4.23 -11.54 -11.97
N VAL A 507 5.49 -11.43 -12.40
CA VAL A 507 6.66 -11.89 -11.65
C VAL A 507 7.60 -10.71 -11.39
N ALA A 508 8.11 -10.61 -10.16
CA ALA A 508 9.20 -9.71 -9.78
C ALA A 508 10.35 -10.55 -9.20
N ALA A 509 11.59 -10.23 -9.56
CA ALA A 509 12.78 -10.96 -9.11
C ALA A 509 13.94 -10.01 -8.81
N ASP A 510 14.72 -10.34 -7.79
CA ASP A 510 15.97 -9.66 -7.44
C ASP A 510 17.14 -10.49 -7.98
N ALA A 511 17.68 -10.09 -9.14
CA ALA A 511 18.72 -10.85 -9.82
C ALA A 511 20.01 -10.95 -9.02
N GLU A 512 20.39 -9.91 -8.28
CA GLU A 512 21.60 -9.91 -7.47
C GLU A 512 21.46 -10.87 -6.27
N SER A 513 20.32 -10.81 -5.56
CA SER A 513 20.03 -11.77 -4.50
C SER A 513 19.99 -13.21 -5.03
N ILE A 514 19.40 -13.44 -6.21
CA ILE A 514 19.37 -14.79 -6.83
C ILE A 514 20.78 -15.28 -7.15
N ASP A 515 21.63 -14.42 -7.72
CA ASP A 515 23.01 -14.76 -8.07
C ASP A 515 23.84 -15.10 -6.82
N LEU A 516 23.60 -14.40 -5.69
CA LEU A 516 24.34 -14.59 -4.44
C LEU A 516 23.79 -15.69 -3.53
N GLN A 517 22.47 -15.88 -3.50
CA GLN A 517 21.76 -16.68 -2.48
C GLN A 517 20.92 -17.82 -3.09
N GLY A 518 20.84 -17.92 -4.42
CA GLY A 518 19.98 -18.87 -5.12
C GLY A 518 18.53 -18.41 -5.22
N GLU A 519 17.74 -19.03 -6.09
CA GLU A 519 16.34 -18.66 -6.31
C GLU A 519 15.42 -19.22 -5.21
N ILE A 520 14.69 -18.33 -4.53
CA ILE A 520 13.74 -18.62 -3.45
C ILE A 520 12.40 -17.97 -3.78
N GLU A 521 11.45 -18.81 -4.19
CA GLU A 521 10.15 -18.36 -4.71
C GLU A 521 9.08 -18.16 -3.63
N ALA A 522 8.19 -17.21 -3.88
CA ALA A 522 6.89 -17.09 -3.21
C ALA A 522 5.79 -16.68 -4.19
N SER A 523 4.55 -16.99 -3.85
CA SER A 523 3.40 -16.61 -4.66
C SER A 523 2.18 -16.21 -3.83
N ALA A 524 1.31 -15.40 -4.45
CA ALA A 524 0.03 -15.02 -3.86
C ALA A 524 -1.04 -14.87 -4.94
N THR A 525 -2.26 -15.32 -4.64
CA THR A 525 -3.43 -15.07 -5.49
C THR A 525 -4.32 -14.02 -4.82
N LEU A 526 -4.61 -12.93 -5.53
CA LEU A 526 -5.33 -11.76 -5.01
C LEU A 526 -6.65 -11.54 -5.75
N ASN A 527 -7.72 -11.22 -5.01
CA ASN A 527 -9.01 -10.86 -5.60
C ASN A 527 -9.05 -9.39 -6.02
N LEU A 528 -8.18 -9.01 -6.97
CA LEU A 528 -8.15 -7.68 -7.56
C LEU A 528 -9.29 -7.50 -8.59
N ALA A 529 -9.74 -6.27 -8.80
CA ALA A 529 -10.77 -5.95 -9.78
C ALA A 529 -10.25 -5.98 -11.24
N THR A 530 -8.97 -5.68 -11.43
CA THR A 530 -8.30 -5.59 -12.74
C THR A 530 -6.86 -6.13 -12.67
N ASP A 531 -6.27 -6.46 -13.81
CA ASP A 531 -4.90 -6.99 -13.90
C ASP A 531 -3.81 -5.91 -13.74
N ALA A 532 -4.18 -4.62 -13.81
CA ALA A 532 -3.22 -3.51 -13.82
C ALA A 532 -2.33 -3.43 -12.54
N PRO A 533 -2.83 -3.69 -11.32
CA PRO A 533 -2.01 -3.62 -10.10
C PRO A 533 -1.11 -4.85 -9.88
N VAL A 534 -1.28 -5.93 -10.65
CA VAL A 534 -0.60 -7.22 -10.40
C VAL A 534 0.93 -7.11 -10.42
N PRO A 535 1.58 -6.41 -11.38
CA PRO A 535 3.03 -6.21 -11.35
C PRO A 535 3.50 -5.40 -10.13
N HIS A 536 2.74 -4.40 -9.71
CA HIS A 536 3.10 -3.58 -8.55
C HIS A 536 3.03 -4.41 -7.26
N HIS A 537 2.01 -5.26 -7.11
CA HIS A 537 1.92 -6.18 -5.97
C HIS A 537 3.07 -7.18 -5.90
N ALA A 538 3.56 -7.68 -7.05
CA ALA A 538 4.71 -8.57 -7.10
C ALA A 538 5.99 -7.83 -6.67
N ALA A 539 6.22 -6.64 -7.21
CA ALA A 539 7.38 -5.80 -6.86
C ALA A 539 7.37 -5.38 -5.38
N TRP A 540 6.21 -5.01 -4.84
CA TRP A 540 6.08 -4.64 -3.43
C TRP A 540 6.37 -5.81 -2.50
N ARG A 541 5.85 -7.01 -2.80
CA ARG A 541 6.11 -8.21 -1.97
C ARG A 541 7.58 -8.64 -2.03
N LEU A 542 8.21 -8.55 -3.20
CA LEU A 542 9.65 -8.73 -3.34
C LEU A 542 10.40 -7.77 -2.41
N ARG A 543 10.08 -6.47 -2.45
CA ARG A 543 10.70 -5.47 -1.58
C ARG A 543 10.56 -5.78 -0.09
N LEU A 544 9.40 -6.24 0.36
CA LEU A 544 9.17 -6.61 1.76
C LEU A 544 10.01 -7.82 2.22
N THR A 545 10.56 -8.60 1.29
CA THR A 545 11.19 -9.90 1.57
C THR A 545 12.63 -10.01 1.07
N THR A 546 13.20 -8.96 0.48
CA THR A 546 14.63 -8.89 0.10
C THR A 546 15.44 -7.92 0.97
N VAL A 547 14.87 -7.47 2.09
CA VAL A 547 15.51 -6.56 3.04
C VAL A 547 16.76 -7.20 3.64
N GLN A 548 17.90 -6.54 3.46
CA GLN A 548 19.19 -6.98 4.01
C GLN A 548 19.45 -6.34 5.37
N GLU A 549 18.66 -6.76 6.38
CA GLU A 549 18.80 -6.31 7.77
C GLU A 549 18.65 -7.50 8.74
N PRO A 550 19.36 -7.52 9.88
CA PRO A 550 19.14 -8.54 10.89
C PRO A 550 17.69 -8.53 11.38
N ARG A 551 17.14 -9.71 11.57
CA ARG A 551 15.85 -9.92 12.21
C ARG A 551 16.01 -9.83 13.72
N TYR A 552 15.01 -9.27 14.40
CA TYR A 552 14.96 -9.19 15.86
C TYR A 552 13.78 -10.04 16.38
N PRO A 553 13.89 -11.39 16.43
CA PRO A 553 12.84 -12.28 16.91
C PRO A 553 12.24 -11.91 18.26
N ALA A 554 13.06 -11.34 19.16
CA ALA A 554 12.59 -10.80 20.42
C ALA A 554 13.32 -9.50 20.75
N LEU A 555 12.54 -8.44 20.97
CA LEU A 555 12.99 -7.14 21.45
C LEU A 555 12.20 -6.79 22.70
N SER A 556 12.86 -6.65 23.84
CA SER A 556 12.17 -6.46 25.13
C SER A 556 12.46 -5.10 25.76
N LEU A 557 11.53 -4.64 26.59
CA LEU A 557 11.75 -3.52 27.51
C LEU A 557 11.15 -3.81 28.89
N ASN A 558 11.78 -3.29 29.94
CA ASN A 558 11.28 -3.35 31.30
C ASN A 558 10.64 -2.01 31.70
N VAL A 559 9.34 -1.89 31.45
CA VAL A 559 8.57 -0.66 31.71
C VAL A 559 8.50 -0.32 33.19
N ALA A 560 8.63 -1.32 34.08
CA ALA A 560 8.64 -1.05 35.51
C ALA A 560 9.93 -0.35 35.98
N ALA A 561 11.07 -0.64 35.34
CA ALA A 561 12.35 0.00 35.60
C ALA A 561 12.49 1.35 34.87
N HIS A 562 11.77 1.52 33.74
CA HIS A 562 11.80 2.71 32.89
C HIS A 562 10.38 3.24 32.66
N ARG A 563 9.81 3.82 33.72
CA ARG A 563 8.40 4.26 33.74
C ARG A 563 8.12 5.44 32.82
N GLU A 564 9.14 6.21 32.46
CA GLU A 564 9.07 7.26 31.44
C GLU A 564 8.61 6.72 30.07
N LEU A 565 8.87 5.43 29.79
CA LEU A 565 8.43 4.77 28.56
C LEU A 565 6.97 4.28 28.62
N ALA A 566 6.36 4.21 29.81
CA ALA A 566 5.07 3.56 30.02
C ALA A 566 3.92 4.21 29.25
N ALA A 567 3.89 5.54 29.19
CA ALA A 567 2.85 6.28 28.48
C ALA A 567 2.96 6.08 26.97
N ALA A 568 4.17 6.15 26.42
CA ALA A 568 4.46 5.90 25.00
C ALA A 568 4.12 4.45 24.63
N TRP A 569 4.56 3.47 25.43
CA TRP A 569 4.22 2.06 25.25
C TRP A 569 2.70 1.82 25.28
N CYS A 570 1.98 2.46 26.19
CA CYS A 570 0.52 2.37 26.23
C CYS A 570 -0.17 2.91 24.98
N ALA A 571 0.46 3.83 24.25
CA ALA A 571 -0.04 4.38 22.99
C ALA A 571 0.31 3.50 21.79
N CYS A 572 1.38 2.68 21.86
CA CYS A 572 1.77 1.76 20.80
C CYS A 572 0.67 0.74 20.46
N ARG A 573 0.51 0.46 19.17
CA ARG A 573 -0.40 -0.52 18.57
C ARG A 573 0.36 -1.31 17.50
N PRO A 574 -0.20 -2.43 16.97
CA PRO A 574 0.35 -3.04 15.77
C PRO A 574 0.55 -1.98 14.66
N GLY A 575 1.73 -1.97 14.03
CA GLY A 575 2.19 -0.99 13.05
C GLY A 575 2.89 0.25 13.61
N SER A 576 2.93 0.45 14.93
CA SER A 576 3.71 1.54 15.54
C SER A 576 5.20 1.35 15.30
N ARG A 577 5.90 2.41 14.87
CA ARG A 577 7.35 2.43 14.69
C ARG A 577 8.06 2.65 16.01
N LEU A 578 9.11 1.88 16.26
CA LEU A 578 9.99 1.99 17.41
C LEU A 578 11.45 2.08 16.96
N GLN A 579 12.26 2.79 17.74
CA GLN A 579 13.70 2.88 17.51
C GLN A 579 14.47 2.47 18.77
N VAL A 580 15.48 1.61 18.61
CA VAL A 580 16.52 1.41 19.63
C VAL A 580 17.73 2.23 19.23
N VAL A 581 18.02 3.27 20.01
CA VAL A 581 19.20 4.12 19.85
C VAL A 581 20.33 3.61 20.74
N ASN A 582 21.57 3.91 20.35
CA ASN A 582 22.79 3.50 21.03
C ASN A 582 22.83 1.97 21.33
N PRO A 583 22.52 1.08 20.36
CA PRO A 583 22.51 -0.35 20.61
C PRO A 583 23.91 -0.84 21.04
N PRO A 584 24.01 -2.02 21.69
CA PRO A 584 25.30 -2.60 22.05
C PRO A 584 26.25 -2.64 20.86
N PRO A 585 27.57 -2.41 21.04
CA PRO A 585 28.54 -2.31 19.94
C PRO A 585 28.71 -3.61 19.12
N GLN A 586 28.18 -4.73 19.62
CA GLN A 586 28.12 -6.01 18.91
C GLN A 586 26.98 -6.07 17.88
N ASN A 587 25.98 -5.18 17.96
CA ASN A 587 24.91 -5.08 16.98
C ASN A 587 25.40 -4.34 15.72
N VAL A 588 24.64 -4.47 14.62
CA VAL A 588 24.88 -3.64 13.42
C VAL A 588 24.88 -2.16 13.82
N PRO A 589 25.90 -1.39 13.42
CA PRO A 589 26.00 0.02 13.75
C PRO A 589 24.79 0.84 13.26
N GLY A 590 24.36 1.82 14.06
CA GLY A 590 23.24 2.69 13.74
C GLY A 590 22.05 2.51 14.68
N VAL A 591 20.87 2.92 14.21
CA VAL A 591 19.61 2.80 14.95
C VAL A 591 18.90 1.52 14.51
N VAL A 592 18.42 0.73 15.46
CA VAL A 592 17.52 -0.41 15.15
C VAL A 592 16.12 0.15 14.99
N ASP A 593 15.61 0.18 13.76
CA ASP A 593 14.34 0.82 13.42
C ASP A 593 13.32 -0.23 12.96
N GLN A 594 12.24 -0.38 13.72
CA GLN A 594 11.35 -1.52 13.59
C GLN A 594 9.87 -1.13 13.73
N LEU A 595 8.98 -1.87 13.07
CA LEU A 595 7.54 -1.79 13.26
C LEU A 595 7.08 -2.91 14.19
N ILE A 596 6.21 -2.56 15.14
CA ILE A 596 5.61 -3.53 16.07
C ILE A 596 4.56 -4.35 15.33
N SER A 597 4.75 -5.66 15.20
CA SER A 597 3.74 -6.58 14.68
C SER A 597 2.82 -7.10 15.80
N GLY A 598 3.37 -7.27 16.99
CA GLY A 598 2.65 -7.73 18.18
C GLY A 598 3.51 -7.66 19.43
N ALA A 599 2.92 -8.01 20.57
CA ALA A 599 3.65 -8.01 21.84
C ALA A 599 3.03 -8.94 22.86
N THR A 600 3.87 -9.35 23.82
CA THR A 600 3.46 -10.00 25.06
C THR A 600 3.84 -9.12 26.24
N GLU A 601 2.85 -8.78 27.06
CA GLU A 601 3.01 -8.04 28.31
C GLU A 601 2.85 -8.99 29.49
N THR A 602 3.81 -8.99 30.41
CA THR A 602 3.78 -9.78 31.63
C THR A 602 3.81 -8.88 32.85
N PHE A 603 2.75 -8.91 33.65
CA PHE A 603 2.65 -8.20 34.92
C PHE A 603 2.88 -9.18 36.07
N ARG A 604 4.01 -9.03 36.77
CA ARG A 604 4.32 -9.81 37.98
C ARG A 604 3.96 -8.98 39.21
N GLY A 605 2.82 -9.32 39.81
CA GLY A 605 2.20 -8.51 40.86
C GLY A 605 1.96 -7.06 40.43
N ARG A 606 2.10 -6.12 41.37
CA ARG A 606 1.87 -4.68 41.10
C ARG A 606 3.14 -3.87 40.84
N ARG A 607 4.31 -4.51 40.77
CA ARG A 607 5.61 -3.81 40.74
C ARG A 607 6.46 -4.12 39.52
N SER A 608 6.09 -5.13 38.73
CA SER A 608 6.86 -5.55 37.55
C SER A 608 5.96 -5.58 36.33
N TRP A 609 6.48 -5.04 35.23
CA TRP A 609 5.85 -5.00 33.92
C TRP A 609 6.93 -5.15 32.86
N GLN A 610 6.96 -6.33 32.24
CA GLN A 610 7.87 -6.67 31.16
C GLN A 610 7.09 -6.75 29.86
N VAL A 611 7.72 -6.29 28.79
CA VAL A 611 7.16 -6.30 27.44
C VAL A 611 8.16 -6.96 26.52
N THR A 612 7.71 -7.94 25.75
CA THR A 612 8.47 -8.56 24.66
C THR A 612 7.72 -8.33 23.36
N LEU A 613 8.40 -7.72 22.39
CA LEU A 613 7.85 -7.25 21.12
C LEU A 613 8.20 -8.24 20.02
N ASN A 614 7.23 -8.47 19.13
CA ASN A 614 7.45 -9.06 17.82
C ASN A 614 7.52 -7.91 16.82
N VAL A 615 8.59 -7.86 16.03
CA VAL A 615 8.87 -6.71 15.18
C VAL A 615 9.28 -7.10 13.77
N VAL A 616 9.14 -6.17 12.84
CA VAL A 616 9.63 -6.29 11.45
C VAL A 616 10.38 -5.02 11.05
N PRO A 617 11.33 -5.08 10.10
CA PRO A 617 12.07 -3.91 9.64
C PRO A 617 11.16 -2.77 9.15
N THR A 618 11.49 -1.54 9.52
CA THR A 618 10.77 -0.34 9.05
C THR A 618 11.22 0.10 7.66
N SER A 619 12.46 -0.18 7.26
CA SER A 619 13.05 0.34 6.02
C SER A 619 12.25 0.08 4.73
N PRO A 620 11.49 -1.03 4.55
CA PRO A 620 10.68 -1.22 3.33
C PRO A 620 9.47 -0.29 3.27
N TRP A 621 9.03 0.20 4.44
CA TRP A 621 7.86 1.06 4.61
C TRP A 621 8.22 2.55 4.57
N MET A 622 9.51 2.88 4.46
CA MET A 622 10.00 4.24 4.29
C MET A 622 10.00 4.63 2.80
N ILE A 623 8.83 5.05 2.30
CA ILE A 623 8.62 5.38 0.89
C ILE A 623 9.06 6.81 0.55
N GLY A 624 9.40 7.04 -0.72
CA GLY A 624 9.60 8.39 -1.24
C GLY A 624 8.29 9.14 -1.41
N GLU A 625 8.30 10.42 -1.04
CA GLU A 625 7.18 11.35 -1.24
C GLU A 625 7.57 12.46 -2.22
N VAL A 626 6.61 12.95 -3.00
CA VAL A 626 6.86 14.07 -3.92
C VAL A 626 7.21 15.31 -3.11
N GLY A 627 8.42 15.84 -3.34
CA GLY A 627 8.96 16.97 -2.57
C GLY A 627 9.50 16.59 -1.18
N GLY A 628 9.59 15.29 -0.87
CA GLY A 628 10.19 14.77 0.36
C GLY A 628 11.73 14.79 0.36
N GLU A 629 12.31 14.28 1.43
CA GLU A 629 13.78 14.21 1.62
C GLU A 629 14.42 13.05 0.85
N GLN A 630 13.66 11.99 0.55
CA GLN A 630 14.16 10.84 -0.20
C GLN A 630 14.53 11.26 -1.63
N ARG A 631 15.54 10.60 -2.20
CA ARG A 631 16.04 10.87 -3.56
C ARG A 631 16.04 9.57 -4.36
N VAL A 632 15.73 9.64 -5.64
CA VAL A 632 15.80 8.47 -6.53
C VAL A 632 17.24 7.96 -6.58
N ALA A 633 17.42 6.64 -6.66
CA ALA A 633 18.73 6.03 -6.85
C ALA A 633 19.44 6.62 -8.07
N ALA A 634 20.74 6.83 -7.95
CA ALA A 634 21.60 7.29 -9.02
C ALA A 634 22.53 6.14 -9.47
N ASP A 635 21.91 5.01 -9.85
CA ASP A 635 22.57 3.76 -10.19
C ASP A 635 23.77 3.95 -11.13
N GLY A 636 24.91 3.37 -10.75
CA GLY A 636 26.15 3.44 -11.51
C GLY A 636 26.98 4.71 -11.32
N SER A 637 26.61 5.60 -10.40
CA SER A 637 27.50 6.69 -9.97
C SER A 637 28.67 6.12 -9.14
N THR A 638 29.85 6.72 -9.25
CA THR A 638 31.08 6.21 -8.63
C THR A 638 32.02 7.34 -8.18
N LEU A 639 32.95 7.02 -7.29
CA LEU A 639 34.09 7.88 -6.98
C LEU A 639 34.97 8.07 -8.22
N ALA A 640 35.18 9.30 -8.63
CA ALA A 640 36.02 9.64 -9.79
C ALA A 640 37.53 9.62 -9.44
N ALA A 641 37.86 9.73 -8.15
CA ALA A 641 39.21 9.66 -7.58
C ALA A 641 39.17 9.03 -6.17
N ASP A 642 40.33 8.63 -5.65
CA ASP A 642 40.43 8.02 -4.31
C ASP A 642 39.97 9.00 -3.22
N LEU A 643 39.17 8.49 -2.28
CA LEU A 643 38.74 9.20 -1.07
C LEU A 643 39.53 8.69 0.13
N ALA A 644 40.34 9.56 0.74
CA ALA A 644 41.09 9.22 1.95
C ALA A 644 40.17 8.99 3.16
N GLU A 645 40.67 8.25 4.17
CA GLU A 645 39.91 7.89 5.39
C GLU A 645 39.33 9.11 6.09
N GLY A 646 40.04 10.24 6.18
CA GLY A 646 39.56 11.52 6.72
C GLY A 646 39.12 12.56 5.69
N GLY A 647 39.01 12.21 4.41
CA GLY A 647 38.71 13.17 3.34
C GLY A 647 37.32 13.79 3.50
N THR A 648 37.24 15.12 3.44
CA THR A 648 35.98 15.90 3.52
C THR A 648 35.52 16.41 2.15
N SER A 649 36.12 15.93 1.07
CA SER A 649 35.74 16.23 -0.30
C SER A 649 35.92 14.99 -1.16
N LEU A 650 34.98 14.71 -2.05
CA LEU A 650 35.11 13.66 -3.05
C LEU A 650 34.75 14.18 -4.45
N LEU A 651 35.33 13.54 -5.47
CA LEU A 651 34.94 13.76 -6.85
C LEU A 651 33.94 12.67 -7.25
N LEU A 652 32.75 13.09 -7.67
CA LEU A 652 31.65 12.23 -8.06
C LEU A 652 31.55 12.14 -9.58
N SER A 653 31.54 10.93 -10.11
CA SER A 653 31.23 10.65 -11.50
C SER A 653 29.85 10.01 -11.59
N SER A 654 28.95 10.59 -12.38
CA SER A 654 27.61 10.06 -12.63
C SER A 654 27.50 9.48 -14.04
N THR A 655 26.51 8.62 -14.26
CA THR A 655 26.21 8.08 -15.59
C THR A 655 25.50 9.12 -16.45
N VAL A 656 25.51 8.89 -17.76
CA VAL A 656 24.77 9.73 -18.72
C VAL A 656 23.26 9.68 -18.47
N ALA A 657 22.75 8.52 -18.06
CA ALA A 657 21.33 8.30 -17.79
C ALA A 657 20.86 9.12 -16.58
N ASN A 658 21.68 9.18 -15.53
CA ASN A 658 21.37 9.96 -14.33
C ASN A 658 21.63 11.46 -14.53
N GLY A 659 22.59 11.80 -15.39
CA GLY A 659 23.08 13.17 -15.52
C GLY A 659 23.83 13.63 -14.26
N PRO A 660 24.19 14.93 -14.16
CA PRO A 660 24.79 15.47 -12.96
C PRO A 660 23.80 15.43 -11.79
N TRP A 661 24.31 15.15 -10.60
CA TRP A 661 23.57 15.23 -9.35
C TRP A 661 23.17 16.68 -9.05
N THR A 662 22.15 16.86 -8.21
CA THR A 662 21.61 18.18 -7.88
C THR A 662 22.67 19.13 -7.33
N GLU A 663 22.67 20.37 -7.83
CA GLU A 663 23.48 21.47 -7.30
C GLU A 663 22.63 22.44 -6.47
N ASN A 664 21.35 22.14 -6.26
CA ASN A 664 20.43 23.01 -5.55
C ASN A 664 20.72 22.98 -4.04
N PRO A 665 21.06 24.12 -3.40
CA PRO A 665 21.32 24.16 -1.96
C PRO A 665 20.12 23.71 -1.11
N ALA A 666 18.89 23.78 -1.63
CA ALA A 666 17.71 23.29 -0.92
C ALA A 666 17.63 21.76 -0.80
N ASP A 667 18.43 21.03 -1.60
CA ASP A 667 18.55 19.57 -1.52
C ASP A 667 19.64 19.12 -0.52
N MET A 668 20.30 20.05 0.17
CA MET A 668 21.38 19.79 1.11
C MET A 668 20.93 20.08 2.56
N PRO A 669 21.46 19.36 3.57
CA PRO A 669 22.44 18.29 3.45
C PRO A 669 21.85 17.00 2.86
N LEU A 670 22.66 16.26 2.09
CA LEU A 670 22.28 15.00 1.46
C LEU A 670 23.14 13.86 1.98
N ASP A 671 22.52 12.83 2.55
CA ASP A 671 23.23 11.62 2.92
C ASP A 671 23.45 10.72 1.71
N ILE A 672 24.71 10.35 1.49
CA ILE A 672 25.14 9.50 0.39
C ILE A 672 25.87 8.27 0.95
N ARG A 673 25.71 7.16 0.25
CA ARG A 673 26.44 5.92 0.44
C ARG A 673 27.67 5.95 -0.47
N VAL A 674 28.85 5.80 0.11
CA VAL A 674 30.11 5.57 -0.63
C VAL A 674 30.59 4.18 -0.27
N GLY A 675 30.40 3.22 -1.18
CA GLY A 675 30.55 1.80 -0.86
C GLY A 675 29.62 1.38 0.29
N GLY A 676 30.18 1.02 1.44
CA GLY A 676 29.41 0.69 2.65
C GLY A 676 29.29 1.83 3.68
N GLU A 677 29.87 2.99 3.42
CA GLU A 677 29.95 4.11 4.37
C GLU A 677 28.85 5.15 4.14
N ARG A 678 28.15 5.57 5.21
CA ARG A 678 27.26 6.75 5.20
C ARG A 678 28.06 8.03 5.42
N VAL A 679 28.00 8.95 4.46
CA VAL A 679 28.61 10.29 4.55
C VAL A 679 27.57 11.38 4.24
N THR A 680 27.76 12.58 4.78
CA THR A 680 26.79 13.69 4.64
C THR A 680 27.37 14.80 3.77
N ALA A 681 26.82 14.98 2.57
CA ALA A 681 27.16 16.06 1.65
C ALA A 681 26.48 17.38 2.06
N THR A 682 27.23 18.47 2.06
CA THR A 682 26.72 19.83 2.28
C THR A 682 26.64 20.67 1.02
N SER A 683 27.42 20.31 0.01
CA SER A 683 27.27 20.86 -1.34
C SER A 683 27.71 19.83 -2.37
N ILE A 684 27.07 19.89 -3.54
CA ILE A 684 27.48 19.19 -4.75
C ILE A 684 27.52 20.26 -5.83
N GLU A 685 28.67 20.44 -6.45
CA GLU A 685 28.92 21.54 -7.38
C GLU A 685 29.69 21.03 -8.59
N ARG A 686 29.67 21.83 -9.66
CA ARG A 686 30.63 21.64 -10.75
C ARG A 686 32.04 21.74 -10.18
N SER A 687 32.89 20.77 -10.51
CA SER A 687 34.29 20.76 -10.03
C SER A 687 35.10 21.96 -10.50
N LEU A 688 34.64 22.64 -11.56
CA LEU A 688 35.22 23.89 -12.05
C LEU A 688 34.17 24.76 -12.74
N VAL A 689 34.14 26.05 -12.39
CA VAL A 689 33.48 27.14 -13.14
C VAL A 689 34.41 28.33 -13.20
N ASP A 690 34.59 28.92 -14.38
CA ASP A 690 35.41 30.12 -14.56
C ASP A 690 34.80 31.08 -15.60
N THR A 691 34.49 32.28 -15.15
CA THR A 691 33.98 33.41 -15.97
C THR A 691 35.05 34.47 -16.20
N PHE A 692 36.32 34.17 -15.89
CA PHE A 692 37.48 35.01 -16.20
C PHE A 692 37.40 36.46 -15.68
N SER A 693 36.74 36.67 -14.53
CA SER A 693 36.54 37.98 -13.90
C SER A 693 37.83 38.62 -13.35
N ARG A 694 38.95 37.90 -13.40
CA ARG A 694 40.28 38.33 -12.96
C ARG A 694 41.10 38.96 -14.08
N THR A 695 42.18 39.65 -13.74
CA THR A 695 43.18 40.10 -14.71
C THR A 695 44.48 39.31 -14.57
N SER A 696 45.08 38.95 -15.71
CA SER A 696 46.39 38.29 -15.76
C SER A 696 47.11 38.61 -17.07
N ILE A 697 48.40 38.88 -17.01
CA ILE A 697 49.23 39.24 -18.19
C ILE A 697 50.16 38.11 -18.65
N SER A 698 50.20 36.99 -17.92
CA SER A 698 50.98 35.80 -18.29
C SER A 698 50.34 34.57 -17.66
N GLY A 699 49.75 33.72 -18.49
CA GLY A 699 48.90 32.62 -18.06
C GLY A 699 47.51 33.08 -17.62
N TRP A 700 46.60 32.12 -17.46
CA TRP A 700 45.25 32.43 -16.99
C TRP A 700 45.15 32.54 -15.46
N GLY A 701 46.05 31.92 -14.69
CA GLY A 701 46.02 31.94 -13.23
C GLY A 701 44.77 31.26 -12.63
N GLY A 702 44.67 31.26 -11.30
CA GLY A 702 43.61 30.52 -10.60
C GLY A 702 43.87 29.02 -10.62
N VAL A 703 42.85 28.24 -11.01
CA VAL A 703 42.93 26.77 -11.15
C VAL A 703 43.65 26.30 -12.42
N TRP A 704 43.85 27.20 -13.39
CA TRP A 704 44.48 26.85 -14.66
C TRP A 704 45.98 26.67 -14.49
N GLY A 705 46.45 25.45 -14.72
CA GLY A 705 47.86 25.08 -14.73
C GLY A 705 48.57 25.40 -16.05
N ASP A 706 49.80 24.88 -16.17
CA ASP A 706 50.80 25.19 -17.20
C ASP A 706 50.25 25.33 -18.62
N ILE A 707 50.80 26.31 -19.35
CA ILE A 707 50.65 26.38 -20.80
C ILE A 707 51.61 25.35 -21.39
N THR A 708 51.05 24.20 -21.74
CA THR A 708 51.83 23.02 -22.12
C THR A 708 52.23 23.00 -23.59
N SER A 709 51.64 23.88 -24.39
CA SER A 709 52.04 24.18 -25.77
C SER A 709 51.73 25.65 -26.06
N GLY A 710 52.66 26.37 -26.69
CA GLY A 710 52.63 27.83 -26.83
C GLY A 710 53.49 28.57 -25.79
N SER A 711 53.34 29.89 -25.70
CA SER A 711 54.02 30.74 -24.70
C SER A 711 53.08 31.15 -23.58
N THR A 712 53.56 31.22 -22.34
CA THR A 712 52.75 31.69 -21.20
C THR A 712 52.31 33.14 -21.35
N SER A 713 53.13 33.99 -21.95
CA SER A 713 52.80 35.38 -22.30
C SER A 713 51.74 35.51 -23.40
N ALA A 714 51.46 34.44 -24.15
CA ALA A 714 50.42 34.44 -25.16
C ALA A 714 49.02 34.21 -24.57
N ALA A 715 48.91 33.79 -23.31
CA ALA A 715 47.64 33.69 -22.61
C ALA A 715 47.50 34.78 -21.55
N THR A 716 46.39 35.50 -21.59
CA THR A 716 46.09 36.60 -20.67
C THR A 716 44.62 36.56 -20.27
N VAL A 717 44.24 37.31 -19.23
CA VAL A 717 42.84 37.50 -18.82
C VAL A 717 42.61 38.98 -18.63
N ASN A 718 41.53 39.50 -19.20
CA ASN A 718 41.27 40.94 -19.26
C ASN A 718 40.20 41.44 -18.26
N GLY A 719 39.78 40.60 -17.31
CA GLY A 719 38.69 40.89 -16.38
C GLY A 719 37.29 40.48 -16.88
N ALA A 720 37.18 39.91 -18.08
CA ALA A 720 35.92 39.40 -18.63
C ALA A 720 36.08 38.12 -19.46
N GLU A 721 37.24 37.92 -20.12
CA GLU A 721 37.50 36.78 -20.98
C GLU A 721 38.97 36.32 -20.81
N GLY A 722 39.18 35.01 -20.91
CA GLY A 722 40.49 34.42 -21.17
C GLY A 722 40.88 34.65 -22.63
N LEU A 723 42.12 35.02 -22.87
CA LEU A 723 42.65 35.35 -24.19
C LEU A 723 43.79 34.39 -24.55
N ILE A 724 43.84 33.95 -25.80
CA ILE A 724 44.91 33.13 -26.39
C ILE A 724 45.38 33.79 -27.68
N ALA A 725 46.53 34.46 -27.64
CA ALA A 725 47.17 35.07 -28.80
C ALA A 725 47.91 34.00 -29.63
N VAL A 726 47.33 33.64 -30.77
CA VAL A 726 47.92 32.67 -31.70
C VAL A 726 48.63 33.43 -32.82
N SER A 727 49.96 33.49 -32.75
CA SER A 727 50.79 34.28 -33.67
C SER A 727 51.48 33.46 -34.76
N GLY A 728 51.53 32.13 -34.61
CA GLY A 728 52.16 31.20 -35.56
C GLY A 728 51.15 30.26 -36.22
N VAL A 729 51.34 29.98 -37.51
CA VAL A 729 50.63 28.89 -38.20
C VAL A 729 51.19 27.55 -37.76
N ASN A 730 50.33 26.52 -37.74
CA ASN A 730 50.72 25.15 -37.39
C ASN A 730 51.24 24.97 -35.95
N VAL A 731 50.96 25.91 -35.05
CA VAL A 731 51.33 25.85 -33.62
C VAL A 731 50.06 25.75 -32.77
N GLU A 732 49.98 24.73 -31.92
CA GLU A 732 48.89 24.56 -30.97
C GLU A 732 49.16 25.31 -29.68
N HIS A 733 48.14 25.98 -29.16
CA HIS A 733 48.15 26.53 -27.82
C HIS A 733 47.28 25.65 -26.94
N HIS A 734 47.86 25.09 -25.87
CA HIS A 734 47.17 24.25 -24.90
C HIS A 734 47.19 24.92 -23.53
N ILE A 735 46.01 25.14 -22.97
CA ILE A 735 45.84 25.64 -21.60
C ILE A 735 45.01 24.61 -20.87
N VAL A 736 45.59 23.99 -19.84
CA VAL A 736 45.00 22.82 -19.19
C VAL A 736 44.88 23.01 -17.68
N THR A 737 43.92 22.29 -17.11
CA THR A 737 43.72 22.16 -15.66
C THR A 737 43.49 20.69 -15.35
N ASP A 738 43.92 20.25 -14.17
CA ASP A 738 43.63 18.91 -13.69
C ASP A 738 42.21 18.84 -13.13
N LEU A 739 41.41 17.91 -13.64
CA LEU A 739 40.06 17.65 -13.14
C LEU A 739 40.03 16.50 -12.13
N GLY A 740 41.16 15.83 -11.91
CA GLY A 740 41.29 14.69 -11.00
C GLY A 740 40.61 13.41 -11.48
N ALA A 741 39.89 13.43 -12.62
CA ALA A 741 39.15 12.29 -13.15
C ALA A 741 39.27 12.12 -14.66
N ARG A 742 39.09 10.87 -15.12
CA ARG A 742 39.20 10.45 -16.53
C ARG A 742 37.89 10.55 -17.30
N THR A 743 36.77 10.55 -16.58
CA THR A 743 35.45 10.89 -17.12
C THR A 743 35.33 12.39 -17.02
N GLN A 744 35.13 13.04 -18.16
CA GLN A 744 35.15 14.49 -18.25
C GLN A 744 34.04 14.96 -19.16
N ASP A 745 33.27 15.94 -18.71
CA ASP A 745 32.27 16.65 -19.50
C ASP A 745 32.51 18.14 -19.30
N VAL A 746 32.99 18.80 -20.36
CA VAL A 746 33.49 20.16 -20.30
C VAL A 746 32.71 21.02 -21.28
N ARG A 747 32.39 22.25 -20.84
CA ARG A 747 31.77 23.27 -21.66
C ARG A 747 32.60 24.56 -21.59
N ALA A 748 32.74 25.25 -22.72
CA ALA A 748 33.27 26.61 -22.77
C ALA A 748 32.63 27.42 -23.89
N TRP A 749 32.68 28.74 -23.78
CA TRP A 749 32.39 29.65 -24.87
C TRP A 749 33.69 30.09 -25.52
N ILE A 750 33.82 29.86 -26.83
CA ILE A 750 35.04 30.15 -27.58
C ILE A 750 34.68 31.05 -28.75
N ARG A 751 35.35 32.21 -28.84
CA ARG A 751 35.15 33.20 -29.90
C ARG A 751 36.42 33.36 -30.72
N VAL A 752 36.28 33.16 -32.03
CA VAL A 752 37.30 33.51 -33.03
C VAL A 752 36.94 34.88 -33.61
N PRO A 753 37.64 35.97 -33.25
CA PRO A 753 37.17 37.33 -33.57
C PRO A 753 37.46 37.78 -35.01
N VAL A 754 37.83 36.86 -35.89
CA VAL A 754 38.14 37.12 -37.31
C VAL A 754 37.49 36.07 -38.19
N THR A 755 37.28 36.40 -39.46
CA THR A 755 36.97 35.40 -40.49
C THR A 755 38.29 34.81 -41.01
N PRO A 756 38.44 33.47 -41.01
CA PRO A 756 39.66 32.83 -41.51
C PRO A 756 39.98 33.21 -42.96
N THR A 757 41.26 33.43 -43.25
CA THR A 757 41.78 33.71 -44.60
C THR A 757 42.90 32.73 -44.92
N GLY A 758 42.94 32.21 -46.16
CA GLY A 758 43.92 31.23 -46.62
C GLY A 758 43.64 29.79 -46.17
N ALA A 759 43.44 29.56 -44.87
CA ALA A 759 43.09 28.26 -44.31
C ALA A 759 42.25 28.39 -43.02
N PRO A 760 41.62 27.31 -42.51
CA PRO A 760 40.78 27.35 -41.33
C PRO A 760 41.49 27.73 -40.02
N ILE A 761 40.70 28.16 -39.03
CA ILE A 761 41.12 28.34 -37.63
C ILE A 761 40.40 27.28 -36.79
N ASN A 762 41.14 26.55 -35.94
CA ASN A 762 40.55 25.55 -35.05
C ASN A 762 40.61 26.07 -33.61
N ALA A 763 39.49 25.98 -32.89
CA ALA A 763 39.47 26.19 -31.45
C ALA A 763 38.47 25.25 -30.78
N GLY A 764 38.79 24.78 -29.57
CA GLY A 764 38.06 23.66 -28.98
C GLY A 764 38.45 23.32 -27.55
N LEU A 765 37.99 22.17 -27.11
CA LEU A 765 38.17 21.62 -25.76
C LEU A 765 39.11 20.42 -25.79
N LEU A 766 40.12 20.43 -24.92
CA LEU A 766 41.00 19.30 -24.62
C LEU A 766 40.35 18.41 -23.56
N LEU A 767 40.48 17.10 -23.74
CA LEU A 767 40.00 16.05 -22.85
C LEU A 767 41.09 14.96 -22.71
N ARG A 768 41.15 14.29 -21.56
CA ARG A 768 42.16 13.25 -21.24
C ARG A 768 43.57 13.66 -21.63
N TYR A 769 43.93 14.90 -21.31
CA TYR A 769 45.26 15.40 -21.60
C TYR A 769 46.28 14.73 -20.68
N VAL A 770 47.31 14.11 -21.26
CA VAL A 770 48.45 13.52 -20.53
C VAL A 770 49.67 14.41 -20.73
N ASP A 771 50.00 14.69 -21.99
CA ASP A 771 51.17 15.46 -22.42
C ASP A 771 50.95 16.05 -23.83
N PRO A 772 51.86 16.89 -24.37
CA PRO A 772 51.67 17.53 -25.68
C PRO A 772 51.60 16.58 -26.89
N LEU A 773 51.90 15.30 -26.70
CA LEU A 773 51.86 14.25 -27.72
C LEU A 773 50.70 13.26 -27.50
N THR A 774 49.96 13.35 -26.39
CA THR A 774 48.92 12.38 -26.02
C THR A 774 47.72 13.04 -25.35
N TYR A 775 46.62 13.21 -26.10
CA TYR A 775 45.35 13.80 -25.64
C TYR A 775 44.21 13.59 -26.65
N ILE A 776 42.98 13.84 -26.22
CA ILE A 776 41.79 13.93 -27.08
C ILE A 776 41.31 15.37 -27.11
N TRP A 777 40.69 15.80 -28.20
CA TRP A 777 40.02 17.09 -28.23
C TRP A 777 38.83 17.12 -29.17
N ALA A 778 37.91 18.03 -28.88
CA ALA A 778 36.81 18.38 -29.75
C ALA A 778 36.97 19.84 -30.18
N ASP A 779 37.03 20.11 -31.48
CA ASP A 779 37.14 21.49 -31.99
C ASP A 779 36.05 21.87 -32.97
N ALA A 780 35.72 23.16 -32.94
CA ALA A 780 34.99 23.84 -33.99
C ALA A 780 36.02 24.41 -34.97
N GLN A 781 36.13 23.78 -36.13
CA GLN A 781 36.91 24.31 -37.24
C GLN A 781 36.09 25.37 -37.98
N VAL A 782 36.59 26.61 -37.98
CA VAL A 782 36.01 27.72 -38.72
C VAL A 782 36.67 27.78 -40.10
N GLY A 783 35.88 27.57 -41.15
CA GLY A 783 36.31 27.62 -42.55
C GLY A 783 36.48 29.05 -43.08
N THR A 784 37.17 29.18 -44.22
CA THR A 784 37.35 30.48 -44.92
C THR A 784 36.06 31.00 -45.53
N ASP A 785 35.07 30.12 -45.73
CA ASP A 785 33.70 30.43 -46.15
C ASP A 785 32.75 30.69 -44.96
N SER A 786 33.30 30.81 -43.75
CA SER A 786 32.55 30.94 -42.49
C SER A 786 31.74 29.69 -42.09
N SER A 787 31.92 28.54 -42.76
CA SER A 787 31.32 27.28 -42.31
C SER A 787 31.94 26.80 -41.00
N ILE A 788 31.15 26.13 -40.16
CA ILE A 788 31.65 25.49 -38.92
C ILE A 788 31.55 23.98 -39.04
N THR A 789 32.69 23.30 -38.91
CA THR A 789 32.80 21.84 -38.84
C THR A 789 33.20 21.42 -37.43
N LEU A 790 32.39 20.58 -36.78
CA LEU A 790 32.71 20.01 -35.47
C LEU A 790 33.47 18.71 -35.64
N ARG A 791 34.58 18.54 -34.93
CA ARG A 791 35.43 17.34 -35.05
C ARG A 791 35.80 16.76 -33.69
N LEU A 792 35.90 15.43 -33.65
CA LEU A 792 36.48 14.67 -32.55
C LEU A 792 37.82 14.11 -33.01
N ILE A 793 38.90 14.42 -32.30
CA ILE A 793 40.26 14.13 -32.73
C ILE A 793 41.06 13.58 -31.55
N LYS A 794 41.93 12.62 -31.82
CA LYS A 794 42.90 12.09 -30.86
C LYS A 794 44.31 12.34 -31.37
N ARG A 795 45.21 12.69 -30.46
CA ARG A 795 46.65 12.54 -30.64
C ARG A 795 47.14 11.46 -29.69
N LEU A 796 47.84 10.46 -30.20
CA LEU A 796 48.44 9.40 -29.41
C LEU A 796 49.89 9.23 -29.82
N SER A 797 50.82 9.51 -28.89
CA SER A 797 52.27 9.46 -29.17
C SER A 797 52.67 10.27 -30.41
N GLY A 798 52.06 11.45 -30.60
CA GLY A 798 52.32 12.35 -31.72
C GLY A 798 51.49 12.09 -32.99
N VAL A 799 50.83 10.93 -33.11
CA VAL A 799 49.99 10.60 -34.27
C VAL A 799 48.60 11.18 -34.10
N VAL A 800 48.16 12.00 -35.06
CA VAL A 800 46.82 12.61 -35.08
C VAL A 800 45.85 11.75 -35.87
N THR A 801 44.68 11.48 -35.29
CA THR A 801 43.59 10.72 -35.91
C THR A 801 42.27 11.44 -35.72
N VAL A 802 41.56 11.73 -36.81
CA VAL A 802 40.18 12.25 -36.76
C VAL A 802 39.24 11.07 -36.53
N LEU A 803 38.54 11.09 -35.40
CA LEU A 803 37.60 10.05 -34.98
C LEU A 803 36.19 10.31 -35.50
N GLY A 804 35.82 11.57 -35.68
CA GLY A 804 34.54 11.98 -36.24
C GLY A 804 34.58 13.43 -36.73
N SER A 805 33.79 13.75 -37.75
CA SER A 805 33.71 15.09 -38.34
C SER A 805 32.30 15.34 -38.88
N VAL A 806 31.68 16.45 -38.49
CA VAL A 806 30.29 16.78 -38.84
C VAL A 806 30.19 18.24 -39.26
N ALA A 807 29.62 18.50 -40.44
CA ALA A 807 29.26 19.85 -40.87
C ALA A 807 28.01 20.29 -40.07
N THR A 808 28.14 21.39 -39.32
CA THR A 808 27.10 21.79 -38.34
C THR A 808 25.94 22.57 -38.95
N GLY A 809 26.11 23.09 -40.17
CA GLY A 809 25.19 24.04 -40.79
C GLY A 809 25.22 25.44 -40.16
N LEU A 810 26.05 25.67 -39.14
CA LEU A 810 26.23 26.98 -38.51
C LEU A 810 27.15 27.87 -39.35
N THR A 811 26.84 29.17 -39.35
CA THR A 811 27.69 30.22 -39.93
C THR A 811 28.43 30.95 -38.82
N HIS A 812 29.74 31.09 -38.97
CA HIS A 812 30.61 31.81 -38.04
C HIS A 812 30.28 33.31 -37.97
N ALA A 813 30.32 33.85 -36.76
CA ALA A 813 30.20 35.27 -36.48
C ALA A 813 31.34 35.72 -35.57
N THR A 814 32.00 36.83 -35.91
CA THR A 814 33.14 37.35 -35.14
C THR A 814 32.74 37.92 -33.78
N THR A 815 31.46 38.25 -33.60
CA THR A 815 30.90 38.89 -32.40
C THR A 815 30.05 37.97 -31.52
N VAL A 816 29.84 36.71 -31.92
CA VAL A 816 29.07 35.73 -31.13
C VAL A 816 29.96 34.51 -30.85
N PRO A 817 30.28 34.20 -29.58
CA PRO A 817 31.01 32.98 -29.24
C PRO A 817 30.28 31.72 -29.68
N LEU A 818 31.05 30.68 -29.96
CA LEU A 818 30.57 29.32 -30.08
C LEU A 818 30.61 28.67 -28.70
N ALA A 819 29.45 28.26 -28.19
CA ALA A 819 29.40 27.37 -27.03
C ALA A 819 29.72 25.95 -27.52
N ILE A 820 30.80 25.37 -26.97
CA ILE A 820 31.23 24.01 -27.27
C ILE A 820 31.08 23.19 -25.99
N ARG A 821 30.50 22.00 -26.09
CA ARG A 821 30.50 20.99 -25.03
C ARG A 821 31.10 19.70 -25.58
N ALA A 822 32.00 19.09 -24.83
CA ALA A 822 32.65 17.85 -25.19
C ALA A 822 32.76 16.91 -23.98
N GLU A 823 32.50 15.64 -24.22
CA GLU A 823 32.43 14.60 -23.20
C GLU A 823 33.28 13.40 -23.59
N VAL A 824 33.96 12.83 -22.60
CA VAL A 824 34.61 11.54 -22.66
C VAL A 824 34.22 10.70 -21.44
N ASN A 825 33.64 9.53 -21.69
CA ASN A 825 33.26 8.57 -20.66
C ASN A 825 33.59 7.15 -21.13
N GLY A 826 34.48 6.44 -20.43
CA GLY A 826 35.00 5.16 -20.91
C GLY A 826 35.63 5.32 -22.30
N GLY A 827 35.12 4.61 -23.31
CA GLY A 827 35.51 4.79 -24.72
C GLY A 827 34.60 5.72 -25.52
N LEU A 828 33.49 6.21 -24.96
CA LEU A 828 32.53 7.05 -25.67
C LEU A 828 33.01 8.52 -25.68
N LEU A 829 33.03 9.12 -26.87
CA LEU A 829 33.38 10.51 -27.11
C LEU A 829 32.23 11.22 -27.79
N ARG A 830 31.83 12.38 -27.27
CA ARG A 830 30.73 13.18 -27.82
C ARG A 830 31.05 14.66 -27.82
N ALA A 831 30.56 15.38 -28.82
CA ALA A 831 30.65 16.83 -28.84
C ALA A 831 29.45 17.46 -29.52
N ARG A 832 29.17 18.71 -29.15
CA ARG A 832 28.19 19.57 -29.83
C ARG A 832 28.61 21.03 -29.74
N VAL A 833 28.21 21.81 -30.73
CA VAL A 833 28.49 23.25 -30.83
C VAL A 833 27.24 24.03 -31.25
N TRP A 834 27.07 25.22 -30.68
CA TRP A 834 25.99 26.13 -31.00
C TRP A 834 26.40 27.59 -30.72
N PRO A 835 25.71 28.59 -31.30
CA PRO A 835 25.93 29.99 -30.96
C PRO A 835 25.58 30.27 -29.48
N SER A 836 26.44 30.97 -28.73
CA SER A 836 26.23 31.15 -27.28
C SER A 836 24.99 31.98 -26.91
N ASN A 837 24.45 32.74 -27.88
CA ASN A 837 23.20 33.49 -27.75
C ASN A 837 21.95 32.66 -28.11
N SER A 838 22.11 31.37 -28.37
CA SER A 838 21.03 30.41 -28.64
C SER A 838 20.95 29.37 -27.51
N PRO A 839 19.77 28.78 -27.27
CA PRO A 839 19.64 27.70 -26.30
C PRO A 839 20.48 26.49 -26.72
N ASP A 840 20.93 25.71 -25.73
CA ASP A 840 21.63 24.46 -25.98
C ASP A 840 20.75 23.51 -26.80
N PRO A 841 21.25 22.95 -27.92
CA PRO A 841 20.44 22.11 -28.82
C PRO A 841 20.03 20.76 -28.21
N GLY A 842 20.60 20.33 -27.08
CA GLY A 842 20.25 19.07 -26.40
C GLY A 842 20.76 17.80 -27.08
N ILE A 843 20.96 17.83 -28.40
CA ILE A 843 21.42 16.68 -29.22
C ILE A 843 22.95 16.70 -29.37
N TRP A 844 23.58 15.54 -29.26
CA TRP A 844 25.01 15.37 -29.58
C TRP A 844 25.20 15.30 -31.10
N GLN A 845 26.02 16.20 -31.65
CA GLN A 845 26.22 16.32 -33.11
C GLN A 845 27.29 15.36 -33.61
N ALA A 846 28.41 15.23 -32.89
CA ALA A 846 29.48 14.29 -33.20
C ALA A 846 29.60 13.25 -32.09
N THR A 847 29.69 11.97 -32.47
CA THR A 847 29.89 10.84 -31.55
C THR A 847 30.92 9.88 -32.13
N ALA A 848 31.82 9.36 -31.29
CA ALA A 848 32.80 8.35 -31.66
C ALA A 848 33.05 7.37 -30.48
N ILE A 849 33.55 6.17 -30.78
CA ILE A 849 34.01 5.20 -29.78
C ILE A 849 35.50 4.99 -29.98
N ASP A 850 36.31 5.27 -28.94
CA ASP A 850 37.75 5.07 -28.93
C ASP A 850 38.24 4.75 -27.51
N SER A 851 38.87 3.58 -27.34
CA SER A 851 39.40 3.11 -26.05
C SER A 851 40.93 3.19 -25.94
N ALA A 852 41.60 3.77 -26.95
CA ALA A 852 43.07 3.72 -27.04
C ALA A 852 43.79 4.65 -26.05
N LEU A 853 43.06 5.60 -25.43
CA LEU A 853 43.58 6.48 -24.39
C LEU A 853 42.79 6.32 -23.08
N PRO A 854 43.15 5.34 -22.23
CA PRO A 854 42.46 5.06 -20.97
C PRO A 854 42.95 5.92 -19.78
N THR A 855 43.96 6.78 -20.00
CA THR A 855 44.63 7.61 -19.00
C THR A 855 44.44 9.11 -19.29
N GLY A 856 44.81 9.97 -18.33
CA GLY A 856 44.71 11.43 -18.42
C GLY A 856 43.53 12.00 -17.63
N THR A 857 43.81 12.93 -16.72
CA THR A 857 42.82 13.59 -15.84
C THR A 857 42.70 15.08 -16.12
N ARG A 858 43.53 15.63 -17.01
CA ARG A 858 43.52 17.04 -17.36
C ARG A 858 42.59 17.31 -18.53
N ALA A 859 41.96 18.48 -18.51
CA ALA A 859 41.14 19.02 -19.59
C ALA A 859 41.50 20.49 -19.83
N GLY A 860 41.02 21.08 -20.91
CA GLY A 860 41.37 22.47 -21.18
C GLY A 860 40.91 23.01 -22.53
N ILE A 861 41.63 24.00 -23.03
CA ILE A 861 41.33 24.69 -24.28
C ILE A 861 42.46 24.51 -25.28
N VAL A 862 42.11 24.29 -26.54
CA VAL A 862 43.02 24.27 -27.68
C VAL A 862 42.67 25.36 -28.68
N ALA A 863 43.69 26.04 -29.21
CA ALA A 863 43.55 26.98 -30.33
C ALA A 863 44.72 26.83 -31.31
N ARG A 864 44.44 26.92 -32.61
CA ARG A 864 45.44 26.74 -33.68
C ARG A 864 45.04 27.44 -34.97
N LEU A 865 46.00 28.12 -35.60
CA LEU A 865 45.92 28.54 -37.01
C LEU A 865 46.42 27.39 -37.89
N MET A 866 45.62 26.93 -38.86
CA MET A 866 46.02 25.83 -39.74
C MET A 866 47.09 26.25 -40.74
N THR A 867 47.89 25.29 -41.23
CA THR A 867 48.87 25.53 -42.29
C THR A 867 48.20 26.18 -43.50
N GLY A 868 48.75 27.31 -43.96
CA GLY A 868 48.19 28.12 -45.06
C GLY A 868 47.25 29.25 -44.61
N ASN A 869 46.97 29.39 -43.31
CA ASN A 869 46.23 30.53 -42.79
C ASN A 869 47.10 31.81 -42.90
N THR A 870 46.49 32.91 -43.34
CA THR A 870 47.18 34.19 -43.58
C THR A 870 46.66 35.32 -42.69
N ASN A 871 45.76 35.01 -41.74
CA ASN A 871 45.47 35.96 -40.68
C ASN A 871 46.77 36.18 -39.87
N GLY A 872 47.03 37.43 -39.44
CA GLY A 872 48.14 37.72 -38.54
C GLY A 872 47.92 37.10 -37.15
N THR A 873 48.40 37.75 -36.08
CA THR A 873 48.09 37.26 -34.73
C THR A 873 46.58 37.31 -34.46
N VAL A 874 45.98 36.14 -34.20
CA VAL A 874 44.56 36.02 -33.86
C VAL A 874 44.44 35.77 -32.36
N THR A 875 43.68 36.62 -31.65
CA THR A 875 43.42 36.42 -30.22
C THR A 875 42.10 35.69 -30.03
N VAL A 876 42.15 34.37 -29.84
CA VAL A 876 40.97 33.57 -29.50
C VAL A 876 40.53 33.94 -28.08
N ARG A 877 39.22 34.15 -27.89
CA ARG A 877 38.64 34.56 -26.60
C ARG A 877 37.82 33.42 -26.02
N VAL A 878 37.91 33.23 -24.71
CA VAL A 878 37.31 32.13 -23.97
C VAL A 878 36.59 32.68 -22.76
N ASP A 879 35.39 32.19 -22.50
CA ASP A 879 34.59 32.57 -21.34
C ASP A 879 33.67 31.40 -20.92
N ASN A 880 33.04 31.51 -19.75
CA ASN A 880 32.06 30.57 -19.21
C ASN A 880 32.51 29.10 -19.30
N VAL A 881 33.74 28.84 -18.85
CA VAL A 881 34.22 27.47 -18.73
C VAL A 881 33.51 26.81 -17.56
N SER A 882 32.99 25.60 -17.76
CA SER A 882 32.40 24.81 -16.69
C SER A 882 32.59 23.31 -16.92
N VAL A 883 32.82 22.57 -15.83
CA VAL A 883 32.96 21.12 -15.84
C VAL A 883 31.69 20.50 -15.25
N GLN A 884 30.94 19.78 -16.08
CA GLN A 884 29.72 19.12 -15.68
C GLN A 884 30.00 17.77 -14.99
N GLN A 885 31.11 17.11 -15.35
CA GLN A 885 31.60 15.87 -14.74
C GLN A 885 33.14 15.87 -14.73
N PRO A 886 33.78 15.45 -13.62
CA PRO A 886 33.18 15.05 -12.34
C PRO A 886 32.58 16.26 -11.59
N GLN A 887 31.66 16.01 -10.66
CA GLN A 887 31.21 17.00 -9.69
C GLN A 887 32.06 16.94 -8.42
N LEU A 888 32.23 18.07 -7.75
CA LEU A 888 32.88 18.15 -6.45
C LEU A 888 31.81 18.09 -5.36
N VAL A 889 31.96 17.16 -4.43
CA VAL A 889 31.07 17.01 -3.27
C VAL A 889 31.84 17.40 -2.03
N THR A 890 31.30 18.34 -1.26
CA THR A 890 31.82 18.76 0.06
C THR A 890 31.08 18.00 1.15
N LEU A 891 31.80 17.41 2.10
CA LEU A 891 31.25 16.59 3.17
C LEU A 891 31.37 17.29 4.53
N SER A 892 30.30 17.28 5.32
CA SER A 892 30.32 17.72 6.72
C SER A 892 30.58 16.59 7.72
N ALA A 893 30.26 15.36 7.35
CA ALA A 893 30.43 14.19 8.19
C ALA A 893 30.85 12.95 7.39
N ARG A 894 31.76 12.17 8.00
CA ARG A 894 32.21 10.85 7.57
C ARG A 894 31.88 9.84 8.66
N GLY A 895 31.70 8.58 8.28
CA GLY A 895 31.38 7.49 9.21
C GLY A 895 30.22 7.77 10.16
N VAL A 896 29.13 8.36 9.66
CA VAL A 896 27.91 8.67 10.45
C VAL A 896 27.35 7.41 11.13
N GLY A 897 27.59 6.23 10.55
CA GLY A 897 27.26 4.92 11.11
C GLY A 897 28.41 4.22 11.85
N GLY A 898 29.46 4.93 12.29
CA GLY A 898 30.58 4.35 13.05
C GLY A 898 31.64 3.60 12.23
N VAL A 899 31.56 3.62 10.89
CA VAL A 899 32.55 3.06 9.98
C VAL A 899 33.11 4.16 9.09
N GLN A 900 34.42 4.39 9.14
CA GLN A 900 35.12 5.37 8.30
C GLN A 900 36.35 4.68 7.68
N ARG A 901 36.49 4.73 6.34
CA ARG A 901 37.59 4.07 5.61
C ARG A 901 38.03 4.88 4.39
N ALA A 902 39.20 4.52 3.85
CA ALA A 902 39.60 4.97 2.52
C ALA A 902 38.86 4.16 1.43
N TRP A 903 38.41 4.84 0.38
CA TRP A 903 37.69 4.24 -0.75
C TRP A 903 38.41 4.55 -2.07
N PRO A 904 38.75 3.55 -2.89
CA PRO A 904 39.41 3.79 -4.17
C PRO A 904 38.45 4.38 -5.21
N ALA A 905 39.02 5.02 -6.23
CA ALA A 905 38.27 5.42 -7.44
C ALA A 905 37.53 4.21 -8.03
N GLY A 906 36.31 4.44 -8.51
CA GLY A 906 35.39 3.42 -9.01
C GLY A 906 34.51 2.78 -7.93
N THR A 907 34.70 3.09 -6.65
CA THR A 907 33.75 2.70 -5.59
C THR A 907 32.37 3.29 -5.90
N GLU A 908 31.34 2.47 -5.79
CA GLU A 908 29.95 2.90 -6.00
C GLU A 908 29.58 4.04 -5.06
N VAL A 909 28.89 5.04 -5.62
CA VAL A 909 28.28 6.13 -4.86
C VAL A 909 26.80 6.17 -5.21
N ASP A 910 25.96 6.18 -4.19
CA ASP A 910 24.52 6.36 -4.36
C ASP A 910 23.96 7.17 -3.18
N VAL A 911 22.69 7.55 -3.24
CA VAL A 911 22.00 8.14 -2.09
C VAL A 911 21.92 7.09 -0.97
N TRP A 912 22.00 7.51 0.29
CA TRP A 912 22.11 6.57 1.41
C TRP A 912 20.93 5.57 1.46
N GLN A 913 19.72 6.08 1.24
CA GLN A 913 18.49 5.28 1.12
C GLN A 913 17.70 5.80 -0.08
N PRO A 914 17.73 5.08 -1.22
CA PRO A 914 16.94 5.44 -2.38
C PRO A 914 15.45 5.54 -2.07
N ALA A 915 14.77 6.48 -2.73
CA ALA A 915 13.34 6.65 -2.67
C ALA A 915 12.64 5.39 -3.17
N ILE A 916 11.82 4.81 -2.30
CA ILE A 916 11.02 3.62 -2.62
C ILE A 916 9.65 4.08 -3.11
N VAL A 917 9.21 3.55 -4.24
CA VAL A 917 7.85 3.81 -4.73
C VAL A 917 6.87 2.96 -3.94
N ALA A 918 5.81 3.60 -3.44
CA ALA A 918 4.70 2.91 -2.80
C ALA A 918 3.99 1.96 -3.76
N LEU A 919 3.36 0.91 -3.22
CA LEU A 919 2.41 0.06 -3.96
C LEU A 919 1.20 0.84 -4.47
#